data_AF-A0A161VZL5-F1
#
_entry.id   AF-A0A161VZL5-F1
#
_cell.length_a   1.000
_cell.length_b   1.000
_cell.length_c   1.000
_cell.angle_alpha   90.00
_cell.angle_beta   90.00
_cell.angle_gamma   90.00
#
_symmetry.space_group_name_H-M   'P 1'
#
loop_
_entity.id
_entity.type
_entity.pdbx_description
1 polymer ?
#
loop_
_entity_poly.entity_id
_entity_poly.type
_entity_poly.pdbx_seq_one_letter_code
_entity_poly.pdbx_strand_id
1 'polypeptide(L)'
;MHLGIALQEREKTLPRTSASNRIVVPVRRKKSISEPATMRPRILLPCVPNPAAPQSLPRISPFLPRSFVLSTSEPVNGNGNGNVRWWSTPRPPAPWTWRRHIHGRAAGRAQLRQQPPKPLNSSSNQRPAPASDIIPSAGAKLGPSHMSVRNLSQRTQRQTLDEENAVVDTDADTAPRAKHPGDTAATQTCGTTRARRPENTSSQPTGTTNGQPRRTIYLARQTPRDDEDDDAMTETRDSKRPRVAADPAEHLPAGITETQEELKEHWFVGSIDQGTTSTRFLIFNGLGDPVAIHQIEFENHYPHSGWHEHDPLELLSSVEECIEKATAKFVAQGYSASAIRGVGITNQRETTVLWDARTGEPLHNALVWPDTRTTPIVRDLRARPGADRLQDLCGLPLSTYPSSVKLRWLLDNVPAVRDAYDGGYLAFGTVDSWLIYRLNGGASLGDKAIHVTDSTNASRTMFMNLRTLQYDDELLSFFGVDRSKIRLPKIVPSSDPTAFGSLASGVLKGVPIAGCLGDQSSALVGQCGFSPGQAKNTYGTGCFLLYNVGDEPVISKSGLLATVAYDFGKGRKPVYALEGSIAVAGSGVKFLVKNLSFVEDATKISELAETVPDNGGVVFVTAFSGLFAPYWIDDAKGTLFGITAHTQKGHIARATLEATCYQTKAILDAMAKDSGHALESLAVDGGLSNSDLCMQSQADISGIRVDRPAMRETTALGAAIAAGLALGVWDELEDLKHVNQSGRKIFTPSLEKEKTDKMFKKWEQAVEMSRGWVRDTLE
;
A
#
# COMPACT_ATOMS: atom_id res chain seq x y z
N MET A 1 -17.68 -0.97 63.25
CA MET A 1 -18.80 -1.36 64.14
C MET A 1 -19.57 -2.45 63.38
N HIS A 2 -19.73 -3.70 63.86
CA HIS A 2 -20.51 -4.15 65.04
C HIS A 2 -22.00 -3.79 64.90
N LEU A 3 -23.01 -4.69 64.93
CA LEU A 3 -23.13 -6.16 65.20
C LEU A 3 -23.81 -6.86 63.99
N GLY A 4 -24.17 -8.16 63.92
CA GLY A 4 -24.13 -9.31 64.85
C GLY A 4 -24.74 -10.58 64.18
N ILE A 5 -24.69 -11.77 64.80
CA ILE A 5 -24.99 -13.09 64.16
C ILE A 5 -26.02 -13.93 64.95
N ALA A 6 -26.88 -14.69 64.25
CA ALA A 6 -27.49 -15.96 64.68
C ALA A 6 -27.67 -16.83 63.40
N LEU A 7 -27.08 -18.03 63.26
CA LEU A 7 -27.46 -19.36 63.81
C LEU A 7 -28.73 -19.95 63.13
N GLN A 8 -28.84 -21.26 62.83
CA GLN A 8 -28.32 -22.43 63.55
C GLN A 8 -28.18 -23.72 62.66
N GLU A 9 -27.19 -24.59 62.96
CA GLU A 9 -27.00 -26.05 62.62
C GLU A 9 -27.06 -26.53 61.14
N ARG A 10 -26.12 -27.36 60.60
CA ARG A 10 -25.67 -28.76 60.90
C ARG A 10 -26.78 -29.82 60.65
N GLU A 11 -26.57 -31.02 60.09
CA GLU A 11 -25.46 -31.78 59.41
C GLU A 11 -26.17 -32.95 58.61
N LYS A 12 -25.61 -33.94 57.87
CA LYS A 12 -24.27 -34.56 57.72
C LYS A 12 -24.15 -35.41 56.41
N THR A 13 -22.91 -35.71 55.97
CA THR A 13 -22.41 -36.90 55.20
C THR A 13 -23.10 -37.50 53.93
N LEU A 14 -22.27 -37.54 52.87
CA LEU A 14 -22.11 -38.53 51.76
C LEU A 14 -22.21 -40.03 52.19
N PRO A 15 -22.37 -41.05 51.28
CA PRO A 15 -21.63 -41.20 50.02
C PRO A 15 -22.31 -41.91 48.80
N ARG A 16 -21.53 -42.06 47.71
CA ARG A 16 -21.81 -42.91 46.52
C ARG A 16 -21.57 -44.39 46.81
N THR A 17 -22.38 -45.30 46.24
CA THR A 17 -21.92 -46.58 45.64
C THR A 17 -22.95 -47.20 44.68
N SER A 18 -22.55 -48.23 43.93
CA SER A 18 -23.16 -48.72 42.69
C SER A 18 -24.03 -49.98 42.76
N ALA A 19 -24.90 -50.13 41.73
CA ALA A 19 -25.14 -51.35 40.93
C ALA A 19 -26.41 -52.24 41.12
N SER A 20 -26.87 -52.73 39.95
CA SER A 20 -27.54 -54.02 39.65
C SER A 20 -29.07 -54.21 39.77
N ASN A 21 -29.72 -54.33 38.60
CA ASN A 21 -30.54 -55.48 38.13
C ASN A 21 -31.02 -55.19 36.68
N ARG A 22 -30.72 -56.00 35.66
CA ARG A 22 -31.31 -57.30 35.26
C ARG A 22 -32.82 -57.25 34.97
N ILE A 23 -33.21 -57.50 33.71
CA ILE A 23 -34.14 -58.58 33.32
C ILE A 23 -34.18 -58.85 31.79
N VAL A 24 -34.08 -60.13 31.42
CA VAL A 24 -34.51 -60.88 30.22
C VAL A 24 -34.24 -60.35 28.77
N VAL A 25 -33.56 -61.21 28.00
CA VAL A 25 -33.46 -61.22 26.51
C VAL A 25 -33.94 -62.58 25.98
N PRO A 26 -34.74 -62.62 24.89
CA PRO A 26 -34.60 -63.65 23.84
C PRO A 26 -34.86 -63.09 22.41
N VAL A 27 -34.41 -63.57 21.22
CA VAL A 27 -33.72 -64.77 20.65
C VAL A 27 -33.62 -64.52 19.10
N ARG A 28 -32.72 -64.94 18.17
CA ARG A 28 -31.34 -65.53 17.95
C ARG A 28 -31.02 -65.31 16.42
N ARG A 29 -29.81 -65.31 15.82
CA ARG A 29 -28.38 -65.18 16.24
C ARG A 29 -27.55 -64.36 15.20
N LYS A 30 -26.81 -64.79 14.14
CA LYS A 30 -26.19 -66.07 13.69
C LYS A 30 -24.98 -65.91 12.69
N LYS A 31 -23.98 -65.02 12.96
CA LYS A 31 -22.58 -65.06 12.38
C LYS A 31 -22.41 -64.60 10.90
N SER A 32 -21.21 -64.37 10.32
CA SER A 32 -19.82 -64.79 10.67
C SER A 32 -18.68 -63.81 10.29
N ILE A 33 -17.44 -64.16 10.68
CA ILE A 33 -16.17 -63.42 10.53
C ILE A 33 -15.29 -64.07 9.43
N SER A 34 -14.57 -63.27 8.62
CA SER A 34 -13.29 -63.66 7.99
C SER A 34 -12.58 -62.46 7.31
N GLU A 35 -11.25 -62.37 7.43
CA GLU A 35 -10.37 -61.41 6.75
C GLU A 35 -9.75 -62.04 5.45
N PRO A 36 -8.61 -61.58 4.88
CA PRO A 36 -8.55 -60.50 3.87
C PRO A 36 -7.87 -60.93 2.55
N ALA A 37 -7.97 -60.10 1.48
CA ALA A 37 -7.25 -60.31 0.22
C ALA A 37 -6.95 -59.01 -0.56
N THR A 38 -5.97 -59.05 -1.48
CA THR A 38 -5.37 -57.88 -2.17
C THR A 38 -5.60 -57.89 -3.69
N MET A 39 -5.70 -56.71 -4.33
CA MET A 39 -4.83 -56.25 -5.45
C MET A 39 -5.26 -54.88 -6.04
N ARG A 40 -4.48 -54.38 -7.02
CA ARG A 40 -4.52 -52.99 -7.57
C ARG A 40 -5.36 -52.85 -8.88
N PRO A 41 -5.12 -51.92 -9.83
CA PRO A 41 -6.13 -50.90 -10.17
C PRO A 41 -6.61 -50.99 -11.64
N ARG A 42 -7.43 -50.01 -12.09
CA ARG A 42 -7.67 -49.75 -13.52
C ARG A 42 -7.53 -48.27 -13.88
N ILE A 43 -7.07 -48.05 -15.11
CA ILE A 43 -6.81 -46.77 -15.76
C ILE A 43 -7.98 -46.46 -16.71
N LEU A 44 -8.31 -45.17 -16.90
CA LEU A 44 -8.78 -44.62 -18.18
C LEU A 44 -8.55 -43.09 -18.21
N LEU A 45 -8.41 -42.54 -19.42
CA LEU A 45 -8.00 -41.14 -19.71
C LEU A 45 -9.05 -40.46 -20.64
N PRO A 46 -8.94 -39.16 -20.99
CA PRO A 46 -10.09 -38.26 -21.03
C PRO A 46 -10.69 -38.02 -22.43
N CYS A 47 -11.70 -37.13 -22.49
CA CYS A 47 -12.27 -36.59 -23.72
C CYS A 47 -12.08 -35.06 -23.81
N VAL A 48 -11.95 -34.56 -25.03
CA VAL A 48 -11.77 -33.15 -25.43
C VAL A 48 -12.85 -32.79 -26.46
N PRO A 49 -13.36 -31.54 -26.48
CA PRO A 49 -13.96 -31.01 -27.71
C PRO A 49 -13.55 -29.57 -28.08
N ASN A 50 -13.33 -29.32 -29.37
CA ASN A 50 -13.27 -28.00 -30.02
C ASN A 50 -13.34 -28.20 -31.57
N PRO A 51 -13.47 -27.16 -32.42
CA PRO A 51 -14.59 -26.23 -32.64
C PRO A 51 -15.34 -26.48 -33.98
N ALA A 52 -16.53 -25.86 -34.18
CA ALA A 52 -17.14 -25.64 -35.50
C ALA A 52 -18.18 -24.49 -35.48
N ALA A 53 -18.51 -23.92 -36.66
CA ALA A 53 -19.38 -22.75 -36.83
C ALA A 53 -20.77 -23.07 -37.47
N PRO A 54 -21.80 -22.20 -37.34
CA PRO A 54 -23.15 -22.45 -37.84
C PRO A 54 -23.45 -21.87 -39.25
N GLN A 55 -24.46 -22.42 -39.94
CA GLN A 55 -25.01 -21.90 -41.21
C GLN A 55 -26.55 -21.77 -41.21
N SER A 56 -27.04 -20.62 -41.71
CA SER A 56 -28.28 -20.35 -42.47
C SER A 56 -29.65 -21.01 -42.13
N LEU A 57 -30.60 -20.15 -41.70
CA LEU A 57 -31.95 -19.86 -42.30
C LEU A 57 -33.03 -20.98 -42.44
N PRO A 58 -34.35 -20.66 -42.31
CA PRO A 58 -35.10 -19.83 -43.27
C PRO A 58 -36.16 -18.83 -42.69
N ARG A 59 -36.94 -18.20 -43.59
CA ARG A 59 -37.86 -17.06 -43.39
C ARG A 59 -39.32 -17.47 -43.08
N ILE A 60 -40.13 -16.51 -42.56
CA ILE A 60 -41.54 -16.25 -42.96
C ILE A 60 -42.00 -14.83 -42.52
N SER A 61 -42.98 -14.24 -43.21
CA SER A 61 -43.67 -12.94 -42.97
C SER A 61 -44.95 -12.90 -43.85
N PRO A 62 -45.85 -11.89 -43.83
CA PRO A 62 -46.07 -10.74 -42.91
C PRO A 62 -47.54 -10.67 -42.37
N PHE A 63 -47.96 -9.58 -41.69
CA PHE A 63 -49.23 -8.82 -41.96
C PHE A 63 -49.37 -7.52 -41.10
N LEU A 64 -50.27 -6.61 -41.53
CA LEU A 64 -50.66 -5.27 -40.99
C LEU A 64 -52.22 -5.18 -40.92
N PRO A 65 -52.91 -4.06 -40.54
CA PRO A 65 -52.54 -2.67 -40.16
C PRO A 65 -52.94 -2.36 -38.68
N ARG A 66 -53.12 -1.14 -38.10
CA ARG A 66 -53.42 0.29 -38.47
C ARG A 66 -52.63 1.26 -37.56
N SER A 67 -52.42 2.57 -37.79
CA SER A 67 -52.99 3.68 -38.60
C SER A 67 -53.90 4.68 -37.85
N PHE A 68 -53.35 5.84 -37.44
CA PHE A 68 -53.96 7.18 -37.61
C PHE A 68 -52.87 8.29 -37.54
N VAL A 69 -53.19 9.51 -37.98
CA VAL A 69 -52.24 10.61 -38.27
C VAL A 69 -52.83 11.97 -37.86
N LEU A 70 -51.99 12.89 -37.39
CA LEU A 70 -52.04 14.37 -37.49
C LEU A 70 -50.73 14.91 -36.86
N SER A 71 -50.18 16.10 -37.11
CA SER A 71 -50.02 17.04 -38.23
C SER A 71 -49.52 18.36 -37.59
N THR A 72 -48.84 19.22 -38.34
CA THR A 72 -48.10 20.39 -37.80
C THR A 72 -48.89 21.70 -37.70
N SER A 73 -48.57 22.54 -36.70
CA SER A 73 -48.61 24.02 -36.82
C SER A 73 -48.09 24.74 -35.54
N GLU A 74 -47.21 25.72 -35.70
CA GLU A 74 -47.04 26.86 -34.76
C GLU A 74 -48.02 28.01 -35.16
N PRO A 75 -47.99 29.25 -34.61
CA PRO A 75 -47.34 29.79 -33.40
C PRO A 75 -48.30 30.67 -32.52
N VAL A 76 -47.72 31.47 -31.60
CA VAL A 76 -48.11 32.86 -31.19
C VAL A 76 -48.43 33.11 -29.70
N ASN A 77 -47.82 34.21 -29.23
CA ASN A 77 -47.91 34.93 -27.95
C ASN A 77 -49.32 35.11 -27.32
N GLY A 78 -49.35 35.24 -25.99
CA GLY A 78 -50.54 35.72 -25.25
C GLY A 78 -50.25 36.14 -23.80
N ASN A 79 -49.81 37.38 -23.60
CA ASN A 79 -49.60 37.97 -22.26
C ASN A 79 -50.95 38.45 -21.70
N GLY A 80 -51.30 38.15 -20.44
CA GLY A 80 -52.65 38.47 -19.91
C GLY A 80 -52.79 38.45 -18.38
N ASN A 81 -52.60 39.60 -17.73
CA ASN A 81 -52.96 39.80 -16.33
C ASN A 81 -54.50 39.86 -16.17
N GLY A 82 -55.06 39.08 -15.25
CA GLY A 82 -56.52 39.03 -15.00
C GLY A 82 -56.86 38.80 -13.52
N ASN A 83 -56.93 39.88 -12.74
CA ASN A 83 -57.14 39.82 -11.29
C ASN A 83 -58.63 39.97 -10.94
N VAL A 84 -59.25 38.96 -10.30
CA VAL A 84 -60.65 39.00 -9.85
C VAL A 84 -60.76 38.52 -8.39
N ARG A 85 -61.55 39.25 -7.59
CA ARG A 85 -61.82 39.03 -6.16
C ARG A 85 -63.33 39.10 -5.88
N TRP A 86 -63.69 38.97 -4.58
CA TRP A 86 -65.03 38.93 -3.96
C TRP A 86 -65.68 37.54 -4.03
N TRP A 87 -66.21 36.95 -2.94
CA TRP A 87 -66.07 37.21 -1.49
C TRP A 87 -66.39 35.88 -0.72
N SER A 88 -66.50 35.75 0.61
CA SER A 88 -66.69 36.67 1.75
C SER A 88 -65.96 36.17 3.03
N THR A 89 -66.14 36.85 4.17
CA THR A 89 -65.47 36.53 5.47
C THR A 89 -66.49 36.45 6.62
N PRO A 90 -66.06 36.04 7.83
CA PRO A 90 -65.89 37.04 8.90
C PRO A 90 -64.47 37.18 9.49
N ARG A 91 -64.30 38.23 10.30
CA ARG A 91 -63.10 38.73 11.02
C ARG A 91 -63.59 39.66 12.16
N PRO A 92 -62.73 40.17 13.07
CA PRO A 92 -61.48 39.65 13.63
C PRO A 92 -61.61 39.58 15.19
N PRO A 93 -60.53 39.65 16.02
CA PRO A 93 -59.79 40.90 16.25
C PRO A 93 -58.26 40.75 16.16
N ALA A 94 -57.53 41.85 16.37
CA ALA A 94 -56.07 42.00 16.31
C ALA A 94 -55.65 43.21 17.17
N PRO A 95 -54.42 43.76 17.05
CA PRO A 95 -53.12 43.20 17.44
C PRO A 95 -52.47 44.04 18.57
N TRP A 96 -51.30 43.64 19.10
CA TRP A 96 -50.51 44.50 19.99
C TRP A 96 -49.00 44.45 19.72
N THR A 97 -48.33 45.58 20.01
CA THR A 97 -46.90 45.81 19.83
C THR A 97 -46.32 46.66 20.97
N TRP A 98 -45.02 46.46 21.25
CA TRP A 98 -44.06 47.45 21.81
C TRP A 98 -44.26 48.10 23.21
N ARG A 99 -43.16 48.02 24.01
CA ARG A 99 -42.61 48.98 25.03
C ARG A 99 -43.02 48.94 26.52
N ARG A 100 -41.95 48.95 27.36
CA ARG A 100 -41.69 49.76 28.59
C ARG A 100 -42.42 49.37 29.91
N HIS A 101 -41.89 49.59 31.13
CA HIS A 101 -40.51 49.84 31.66
C HIS A 101 -40.52 49.87 33.23
N ILE A 102 -39.36 50.10 33.88
CA ILE A 102 -39.19 50.78 35.22
C ILE A 102 -39.65 49.99 36.47
N HIS A 103 -39.00 49.96 37.66
CA HIS A 103 -37.71 50.42 38.26
C HIS A 103 -37.33 49.39 39.37
N GLY A 104 -36.13 49.28 39.98
CA GLY A 104 -34.81 49.98 39.94
C GLY A 104 -33.74 48.98 40.45
N ARG A 105 -32.66 49.25 41.21
CA ARG A 105 -31.92 50.43 41.74
C ARG A 105 -30.45 49.96 41.91
N ALA A 106 -29.41 50.61 41.36
CA ALA A 106 -28.59 51.72 41.91
C ALA A 106 -27.45 51.34 42.90
N ALA A 107 -26.25 51.90 42.65
CA ALA A 107 -24.94 51.75 43.35
C ALA A 107 -24.22 50.38 43.25
N GLY A 108 -22.87 50.30 43.19
CA GLY A 108 -21.91 51.38 42.92
C GLY A 108 -20.42 51.08 43.22
N ARG A 109 -19.53 51.45 42.28
CA ARG A 109 -18.05 51.65 42.38
C ARG A 109 -17.10 50.45 42.61
N ALA A 110 -15.84 50.75 42.24
CA ALA A 110 -14.55 50.19 42.67
C ALA A 110 -13.97 48.97 41.92
N GLN A 111 -12.66 49.09 41.64
CA GLN A 111 -11.83 48.11 40.93
C GLN A 111 -11.29 47.04 41.91
N LEU A 112 -10.90 45.88 41.38
CA LEU A 112 -9.51 45.39 41.52
C LEU A 112 -9.21 44.23 40.55
N ARG A 113 -7.95 44.11 40.14
CA ARG A 113 -7.42 42.94 39.42
C ARG A 113 -7.10 41.84 40.43
N GLN A 114 -7.26 40.56 40.08
CA GLN A 114 -6.33 39.49 40.48
C GLN A 114 -6.15 38.47 39.33
N GLN A 115 -5.08 37.67 39.41
CA GLN A 115 -4.62 36.69 38.41
C GLN A 115 -4.75 35.26 38.97
N PRO A 116 -4.64 34.20 38.14
CA PRO A 116 -4.82 32.82 38.59
C PRO A 116 -3.73 32.33 39.56
N PRO A 117 -4.00 31.29 40.38
CA PRO A 117 -3.06 30.78 41.37
C PRO A 117 -1.85 30.06 40.74
N LYS A 118 -0.70 30.14 41.42
CA LYS A 118 0.52 29.39 41.12
C LYS A 118 0.69 28.19 42.06
N PRO A 119 1.45 27.14 41.66
CA PRO A 119 1.85 26.06 42.56
C PRO A 119 2.85 26.52 43.63
N LEU A 120 2.91 25.77 44.74
CA LEU A 120 3.86 25.95 45.84
C LEU A 120 5.17 25.18 45.60
N ASN A 121 6.24 25.60 46.26
CA ASN A 121 7.60 25.11 46.03
C ASN A 121 8.46 25.20 47.32
N SER A 122 9.42 24.28 47.49
CA SER A 122 10.43 24.27 48.57
C SER A 122 11.63 23.40 48.14
N SER A 123 12.82 23.94 47.82
CA SER A 123 13.92 24.27 48.76
C SER A 123 14.29 23.14 49.74
N SER A 124 15.52 22.64 49.90
CA SER A 124 16.85 22.87 49.26
C SER A 124 17.81 21.72 49.73
N ASN A 125 19.14 21.61 49.46
CA ASN A 125 20.17 22.49 48.90
C ASN A 125 21.43 21.71 48.41
N GLN A 126 22.24 22.32 47.53
CA GLN A 126 23.70 22.13 47.29
C GLN A 126 24.34 20.76 46.89
N ARG A 127 25.49 20.89 46.22
CA ARG A 127 26.47 19.89 45.72
C ARG A 127 27.48 19.49 46.85
N PRO A 128 28.30 18.41 46.78
CA PRO A 128 29.15 18.03 45.63
C PRO A 128 29.46 16.51 45.42
N ALA A 129 30.47 16.24 44.57
CA ALA A 129 31.16 14.96 44.31
C ALA A 129 32.68 15.29 44.09
N PRO A 130 33.62 14.34 43.91
CA PRO A 130 33.54 12.85 43.89
C PRO A 130 34.58 12.16 44.83
N ALA A 131 34.72 10.81 44.78
CA ALA A 131 36.00 10.05 44.62
C ALA A 131 36.03 8.60 45.23
N SER A 132 36.68 7.69 44.49
CA SER A 132 37.59 6.57 44.90
C SER A 132 37.27 5.55 46.02
N ASP A 133 37.21 4.27 45.59
CA ASP A 133 38.10 3.14 45.98
C ASP A 133 37.85 2.13 47.14
N ILE A 134 38.42 0.93 46.88
CA ILE A 134 38.81 -0.22 47.73
C ILE A 134 37.83 -1.41 47.93
N ILE A 135 38.37 -2.59 47.61
CA ILE A 135 37.84 -3.96 47.66
C ILE A 135 38.65 -4.75 48.71
N PRO A 136 38.05 -5.52 49.65
CA PRO A 136 38.12 -7.00 49.59
C PRO A 136 36.96 -7.77 50.29
N SER A 137 36.72 -9.09 50.11
CA SER A 137 37.08 -10.08 49.07
C SER A 137 36.41 -11.45 49.37
N ALA A 138 36.54 -12.43 48.45
CA ALA A 138 36.12 -13.84 48.54
C ALA A 138 34.58 -14.09 48.61
N GLY A 139 34.02 -15.12 47.96
CA GLY A 139 34.60 -16.13 47.06
C GLY A 139 33.47 -16.89 46.32
N ALA A 140 33.75 -17.83 45.40
CA ALA A 140 35.04 -18.38 45.00
C ALA A 140 35.06 -18.74 43.49
N LYS A 141 35.90 -19.70 43.08
CA LYS A 141 36.14 -20.17 41.71
C LYS A 141 35.86 -21.68 41.58
N LEU A 142 35.49 -22.13 40.38
CA LEU A 142 36.01 -23.37 39.79
C LEU A 142 36.30 -23.15 38.29
N GLY A 143 37.22 -23.93 37.71
CA GLY A 143 37.84 -23.67 36.40
C GLY A 143 37.69 -24.81 35.37
N PRO A 144 38.24 -24.63 34.16
CA PRO A 144 37.90 -25.43 32.98
C PRO A 144 38.79 -26.66 32.76
N SER A 145 38.36 -27.55 31.86
CA SER A 145 39.12 -28.70 31.36
C SER A 145 39.15 -28.73 29.83
N HIS A 146 40.33 -28.54 29.24
CA HIS A 146 40.60 -28.96 27.85
C HIS A 146 40.67 -30.49 27.76
N MET A 147 40.30 -31.05 26.61
CA MET A 147 41.02 -32.20 26.07
C MET A 147 41.07 -32.15 24.54
N SER A 148 42.18 -32.63 23.98
CA SER A 148 42.42 -32.76 22.55
C SER A 148 43.06 -34.11 22.30
N VAL A 149 42.57 -34.83 21.29
CA VAL A 149 43.18 -36.06 20.79
C VAL A 149 43.18 -36.01 19.26
N ARG A 150 44.35 -36.17 18.65
CA ARG A 150 44.51 -36.45 17.23
C ARG A 150 44.81 -37.94 17.05
N ASN A 151 44.32 -38.55 15.96
CA ASN A 151 45.14 -39.06 14.84
C ASN A 151 44.48 -40.24 14.09
N LEU A 152 44.78 -40.27 12.77
CA LEU A 152 44.71 -41.43 11.86
C LEU A 152 43.29 -41.99 11.57
N SER A 153 43.05 -42.61 10.41
CA SER A 153 43.95 -43.01 9.31
C SER A 153 43.50 -42.55 7.93
N GLN A 154 44.43 -42.57 6.97
CA GLN A 154 44.16 -42.34 5.54
C GLN A 154 43.39 -43.52 4.93
N ARG A 155 42.60 -43.28 3.88
CA ARG A 155 42.73 -44.10 2.65
C ARG A 155 42.25 -43.40 1.37
N THR A 156 43.06 -43.57 0.34
CA THR A 156 42.85 -43.11 -1.03
C THR A 156 41.90 -44.05 -1.78
N GLN A 157 41.08 -43.54 -2.70
CA GLN A 157 40.97 -44.17 -4.03
C GLN A 157 40.45 -43.19 -5.10
N ARG A 158 41.12 -43.23 -6.27
CA ARG A 158 40.59 -42.78 -7.56
C ARG A 158 40.25 -44.04 -8.36
N GLN A 159 39.13 -44.00 -9.09
CA GLN A 159 38.81 -44.74 -10.31
C GLN A 159 37.62 -43.95 -10.94
N THR A 160 37.53 -43.56 -12.21
CA THR A 160 38.15 -43.96 -13.50
C THR A 160 37.91 -45.40 -13.93
N LEU A 161 36.83 -45.57 -14.70
CA LEU A 161 36.57 -46.37 -15.92
C LEU A 161 35.06 -46.13 -16.19
N ASP A 162 34.58 -45.59 -17.31
CA ASP A 162 34.80 -45.83 -18.75
C ASP A 162 34.15 -47.12 -19.28
N GLU A 163 33.82 -47.09 -20.58
CA GLU A 163 33.28 -48.18 -21.43
C GLU A 163 31.83 -48.64 -21.09
N GLU A 164 30.91 -49.00 -22.00
CA GLU A 164 30.70 -48.99 -23.47
C GLU A 164 29.39 -49.82 -23.70
N ASN A 165 28.76 -50.06 -24.86
CA ASN A 165 28.60 -49.51 -26.23
C ASN A 165 27.28 -50.13 -26.78
N ALA A 166 26.59 -49.74 -27.86
CA ALA A 166 26.65 -48.62 -28.80
C ALA A 166 25.21 -48.08 -29.06
N VAL A 167 24.35 -48.51 -30.00
CA VAL A 167 24.43 -49.37 -31.20
C VAL A 167 23.33 -48.95 -32.23
N VAL A 168 23.58 -49.28 -33.51
CA VAL A 168 22.76 -49.23 -34.74
C VAL A 168 22.56 -47.82 -35.35
N ASP A 169 23.31 -47.41 -36.40
CA ASP A 169 23.19 -47.71 -37.86
C ASP A 169 21.94 -47.07 -38.53
N THR A 170 21.96 -46.51 -39.76
CA THR A 170 22.96 -46.59 -40.86
C THR A 170 23.17 -45.27 -41.65
N ASP A 171 24.21 -45.29 -42.51
CA ASP A 171 24.31 -44.75 -43.88
C ASP A 171 24.56 -43.25 -44.24
N ALA A 172 25.25 -43.14 -45.39
CA ALA A 172 25.70 -41.94 -46.13
C ALA A 172 24.56 -41.35 -47.02
N ASP A 173 24.73 -40.34 -47.90
CA ASP A 173 25.82 -40.09 -48.87
C ASP A 173 25.80 -38.64 -49.45
N THR A 174 26.69 -38.42 -50.40
CA THR A 174 27.12 -37.25 -51.20
C THR A 174 26.09 -36.28 -51.81
N ALA A 175 26.59 -35.07 -52.14
CA ALA A 175 25.96 -33.97 -52.91
C ALA A 175 26.24 -34.14 -54.45
N PRO A 176 26.07 -33.16 -55.39
CA PRO A 176 25.59 -31.76 -55.34
C PRO A 176 24.68 -31.30 -56.56
N ARG A 177 24.60 -29.97 -56.84
CA ARG A 177 24.07 -29.24 -58.05
C ARG A 177 22.59 -28.78 -58.02
N ALA A 178 22.10 -27.81 -58.83
CA ALA A 178 22.63 -26.54 -59.40
C ALA A 178 21.56 -25.79 -60.28
N LYS A 179 21.78 -24.48 -60.55
CA LYS A 179 21.23 -23.60 -61.63
C LYS A 179 19.85 -22.87 -61.49
N HIS A 180 19.91 -21.52 -61.41
CA HIS A 180 19.39 -20.47 -62.33
C HIS A 180 18.40 -20.83 -63.47
N PRO A 181 17.47 -19.91 -63.90
CA PRO A 181 17.83 -18.60 -64.53
C PRO A 181 16.83 -17.41 -64.41
N GLY A 182 17.13 -16.27 -65.07
CA GLY A 182 16.26 -15.11 -65.34
C GLY A 182 16.59 -13.86 -64.48
N ASP A 183 17.32 -12.82 -64.89
CA ASP A 183 17.31 -11.92 -66.08
C ASP A 183 16.09 -10.98 -66.22
N THR A 184 16.27 -9.69 -65.85
CA THR A 184 16.41 -8.57 -66.81
C THR A 184 16.56 -7.22 -66.07
N ALA A 185 17.01 -6.16 -66.77
CA ALA A 185 17.24 -4.83 -66.22
C ALA A 185 16.58 -3.72 -67.06
N ALA A 186 16.27 -2.58 -66.44
CA ALA A 186 15.97 -1.33 -67.15
C ALA A 186 16.39 -0.10 -66.34
N THR A 187 17.22 0.75 -66.93
CA THR A 187 17.66 2.06 -66.44
C THR A 187 16.62 3.14 -66.68
N GLN A 188 16.67 4.23 -65.89
CA GLN A 188 16.80 5.58 -66.47
C GLN A 188 17.21 6.66 -65.46
N THR A 189 17.96 7.66 -65.94
CA THR A 189 18.46 8.80 -65.16
C THR A 189 18.45 10.09 -65.99
N CYS A 190 17.72 11.12 -65.55
CA CYS A 190 17.91 12.54 -65.90
C CYS A 190 16.93 13.41 -65.06
N GLY A 191 17.21 14.66 -64.67
CA GLY A 191 18.44 15.43 -64.72
C GLY A 191 18.23 16.95 -64.60
N THR A 192 19.04 17.65 -63.78
CA THR A 192 19.20 19.13 -63.68
C THR A 192 17.97 19.94 -63.16
N THR A 193 18.06 21.17 -62.61
CA THR A 193 19.12 22.22 -62.66
C THR A 193 19.07 23.19 -61.44
N ARG A 194 20.22 23.74 -60.99
CA ARG A 194 20.54 25.10 -60.41
C ARG A 194 19.55 25.87 -59.46
N ALA A 195 19.97 26.73 -58.52
CA ALA A 195 21.31 27.11 -58.00
C ALA A 195 21.29 27.93 -56.66
N ARG A 196 22.41 27.82 -55.91
CA ARG A 196 23.17 28.84 -55.12
C ARG A 196 22.47 29.94 -54.27
N ARG A 197 22.80 29.91 -52.96
CA ARG A 197 23.06 31.06 -52.02
C ARG A 197 24.42 31.77 -52.38
N PRO A 198 24.91 32.88 -51.74
CA PRO A 198 24.60 33.42 -50.40
C PRO A 198 24.62 34.98 -50.22
N GLU A 199 24.75 35.43 -48.97
CA GLU A 199 25.31 36.71 -48.45
C GLU A 199 24.55 38.05 -48.60
N ASN A 200 24.41 38.78 -47.47
CA ASN A 200 24.98 40.14 -47.30
C ASN A 200 24.98 40.61 -45.82
N THR A 201 25.98 41.40 -45.39
CA THR A 201 26.02 42.08 -44.06
C THR A 201 26.88 43.37 -44.05
N SER A 202 26.25 44.50 -43.66
CA SER A 202 26.80 45.72 -43.00
C SER A 202 27.79 46.69 -43.71
N SER A 203 27.42 47.99 -43.73
CA SER A 203 28.23 49.24 -43.53
C SER A 203 27.35 50.47 -43.89
N GLN A 204 27.08 51.47 -43.02
CA GLN A 204 27.92 52.59 -42.47
C GLN A 204 28.13 53.80 -43.44
N PRO A 205 28.38 55.05 -42.97
CA PRO A 205 28.07 55.65 -41.65
C PRO A 205 27.65 57.16 -41.64
N THR A 206 27.33 57.64 -40.43
CA THR A 206 27.48 59.03 -39.94
C THR A 206 27.45 59.00 -38.39
N GLY A 207 27.88 60.00 -37.60
CA GLY A 207 28.37 61.35 -37.93
C GLY A 207 28.93 62.11 -36.69
N THR A 208 28.69 63.42 -36.65
CA THR A 208 29.20 64.44 -35.70
C THR A 208 28.16 64.83 -34.63
N THR A 209 28.44 65.09 -33.33
CA THR A 209 29.62 64.97 -32.42
C THR A 209 29.07 64.70 -30.97
N ASN A 210 29.62 65.01 -29.78
CA ASN A 210 30.78 65.78 -29.26
C ASN A 210 31.06 65.45 -27.76
N GLY A 211 32.12 66.03 -27.16
CA GLY A 211 32.29 66.17 -25.70
C GLY A 211 33.27 65.19 -25.02
N GLN A 212 34.30 65.73 -24.34
CA GLN A 212 35.33 65.03 -23.53
C GLN A 212 35.69 65.90 -22.29
N PRO A 213 36.61 65.57 -21.35
CA PRO A 213 37.64 64.50 -21.30
C PRO A 213 37.42 63.56 -20.05
N ARG A 214 38.32 62.79 -19.39
CA ARG A 214 39.80 62.77 -19.21
C ARG A 214 40.43 61.35 -19.19
N ARG A 215 41.02 60.92 -18.06
CA ARG A 215 42.04 59.84 -17.86
C ARG A 215 41.94 59.33 -16.39
N THR A 216 42.49 58.18 -15.97
CA THR A 216 43.92 57.77 -15.95
C THR A 216 44.10 56.23 -15.80
N ILE A 217 45.34 55.73 -15.99
CA ILE A 217 45.76 54.33 -16.20
C ILE A 217 46.80 53.92 -15.13
N TYR A 218 46.88 52.64 -14.74
CA TYR A 218 48.12 51.90 -14.37
C TYR A 218 47.86 50.37 -14.27
N LEU A 219 48.90 49.53 -14.14
CA LEU A 219 49.46 48.71 -15.23
C LEU A 219 49.96 47.34 -14.66
N ALA A 220 50.15 46.32 -15.51
CA ALA A 220 50.30 44.90 -15.15
C ALA A 220 51.74 44.42 -14.80
N ARG A 221 51.88 43.11 -14.43
CA ARG A 221 53.05 42.16 -14.43
C ARG A 221 53.09 41.32 -13.11
N GLN A 222 53.65 40.10 -12.99
CA GLN A 222 54.15 39.05 -13.92
C GLN A 222 54.29 37.70 -13.14
N THR A 223 54.48 36.56 -13.84
CA THR A 223 54.75 35.21 -13.26
C THR A 223 56.20 34.73 -13.48
N PRO A 224 56.71 33.83 -12.62
CA PRO A 224 57.18 32.46 -12.98
C PRO A 224 56.48 31.37 -12.10
N ARG A 225 56.44 30.04 -12.37
CA ARG A 225 57.39 29.00 -12.89
C ARG A 225 58.47 28.57 -11.87
N ASP A 226 58.84 27.28 -11.66
CA ASP A 226 58.39 25.94 -12.11
C ASP A 226 58.89 24.85 -11.08
N ASP A 227 58.61 23.55 -11.28
CA ASP A 227 59.30 22.31 -10.77
C ASP A 227 59.27 21.97 -9.24
N GLU A 228 59.42 20.72 -8.71
CA GLU A 228 59.30 19.30 -9.18
C GLU A 228 59.08 18.32 -7.97
N ASP A 229 59.07 16.99 -8.20
CA ASP A 229 58.62 15.87 -7.32
C ASP A 229 59.38 15.59 -5.98
N ASP A 230 58.74 14.86 -5.04
CA ASP A 230 59.20 13.52 -4.54
C ASP A 230 58.10 12.77 -3.70
N ASP A 231 58.34 11.51 -3.30
CA ASP A 231 57.34 10.43 -3.09
C ASP A 231 57.05 9.97 -1.62
N ALA A 232 56.09 9.04 -1.48
CA ALA A 232 55.98 7.92 -0.50
C ALA A 232 55.02 7.96 0.74
N MET A 233 54.05 7.01 0.72
CA MET A 233 53.57 6.13 1.83
C MET A 233 52.81 6.70 3.06
N THR A 234 51.87 6.02 3.75
CA THR A 234 50.73 5.10 3.43
C THR A 234 49.97 4.82 4.74
N GLU A 235 48.63 4.69 4.74
CA GLU A 235 47.89 3.60 5.44
C GLU A 235 46.35 3.66 5.22
N THR A 236 45.91 2.84 4.27
CA THR A 236 44.90 1.78 4.46
C THR A 236 43.55 2.04 5.14
N ARG A 237 42.48 2.00 4.33
CA ARG A 237 41.15 1.49 4.70
C ARG A 237 40.75 0.39 3.72
N ASP A 238 40.87 -0.86 4.13
CA ASP A 238 40.45 -2.02 3.33
C ASP A 238 39.05 -2.49 3.76
N SER A 239 38.18 -2.71 2.77
CA SER A 239 36.88 -3.35 2.94
C SER A 239 36.33 -3.92 1.61
N LYS A 240 37.19 -4.59 0.82
CA LYS A 240 36.73 -5.36 -0.35
C LYS A 240 35.76 -6.48 0.05
N ARG A 241 34.45 -6.20 -0.04
CA ARG A 241 33.42 -7.24 -0.24
C ARG A 241 33.36 -7.60 -1.72
N PRO A 242 33.13 -8.86 -2.10
CA PRO A 242 32.80 -9.20 -3.48
C PRO A 242 31.50 -8.51 -3.88
N ARG A 243 31.50 -7.79 -5.02
CA ARG A 243 30.25 -7.44 -5.71
C ARG A 243 29.66 -8.75 -6.25
N VAL A 244 28.38 -9.00 -6.03
CA VAL A 244 27.65 -10.07 -6.73
C VAL A 244 27.35 -9.55 -8.14
N ALA A 245 28.37 -9.56 -8.99
CA ALA A 245 28.25 -9.16 -10.38
C ALA A 245 27.61 -10.31 -11.16
N ALA A 246 26.43 -10.06 -11.74
CA ALA A 246 26.02 -10.75 -12.96
C ALA A 246 27.01 -10.37 -14.08
N ASP A 247 27.37 -11.32 -14.95
CA ASP A 247 28.40 -11.10 -15.95
C ASP A 247 27.95 -10.05 -17.00
N PRO A 248 28.67 -8.93 -17.19
CA PRO A 248 28.36 -7.96 -18.25
C PRO A 248 28.58 -8.53 -19.66
N ALA A 249 29.37 -9.59 -19.82
CA ALA A 249 29.81 -10.09 -21.13
C ALA A 249 28.79 -10.97 -21.88
N GLU A 250 27.64 -11.31 -21.31
CA GLU A 250 26.60 -12.11 -22.00
C GLU A 250 25.75 -11.31 -23.02
N HIS A 251 25.82 -9.98 -23.00
CA HIS A 251 25.00 -9.08 -23.84
C HIS A 251 25.84 -8.32 -24.89
N LEU A 252 27.08 -7.96 -24.56
CA LEU A 252 27.95 -7.15 -25.42
C LEU A 252 29.02 -7.98 -26.15
N PRO A 253 29.38 -7.65 -27.40
CA PRO A 253 30.56 -8.20 -28.05
C PRO A 253 31.84 -7.99 -27.24
N ALA A 254 32.70 -9.01 -27.19
CA ALA A 254 33.93 -8.99 -26.40
C ALA A 254 34.82 -7.78 -26.73
N GLY A 255 35.09 -6.95 -25.72
CA GLY A 255 35.86 -5.70 -25.84
C GLY A 255 35.02 -4.42 -25.80
N ILE A 256 33.69 -4.52 -25.74
CA ILE A 256 32.79 -3.40 -25.48
C ILE A 256 32.38 -3.39 -24.00
N THR A 257 32.39 -2.21 -23.38
CA THR A 257 31.87 -1.97 -22.03
C THR A 257 30.93 -0.78 -22.07
N GLU A 258 29.71 -0.95 -21.57
CA GLU A 258 28.75 0.14 -21.36
C GLU A 258 29.30 1.21 -20.40
N THR A 259 28.96 2.46 -20.66
CA THR A 259 29.08 3.60 -19.74
C THR A 259 28.19 3.41 -18.50
N GLN A 260 28.38 4.22 -17.46
CA GLN A 260 27.50 4.16 -16.27
C GLN A 260 26.08 4.66 -16.60
N GLU A 261 25.96 5.53 -17.61
CA GLU A 261 24.72 5.98 -18.21
C GLU A 261 23.99 4.83 -18.93
N GLU A 262 24.64 4.16 -19.89
CA GLU A 262 24.07 3.01 -20.60
C GLU A 262 23.72 1.86 -19.65
N LEU A 263 24.56 1.58 -18.64
CA LEU A 263 24.25 0.60 -17.58
C LEU A 263 22.98 0.97 -16.82
N LYS A 264 22.75 2.24 -16.48
CA LYS A 264 21.50 2.68 -15.83
C LYS A 264 20.29 2.58 -16.77
N GLU A 265 20.45 2.73 -18.08
CA GLU A 265 19.39 2.49 -19.08
C GLU A 265 19.11 0.99 -19.31
N HIS A 266 20.11 0.12 -19.12
CA HIS A 266 20.03 -1.33 -19.35
C HIS A 266 19.92 -2.20 -18.07
N TRP A 267 19.87 -1.61 -16.88
CA TRP A 267 19.56 -2.32 -15.64
C TRP A 267 18.05 -2.41 -15.41
N PHE A 268 17.58 -3.63 -15.14
CA PHE A 268 16.17 -3.89 -14.90
C PHE A 268 15.91 -4.45 -13.51
N VAL A 269 14.81 -4.02 -12.89
CA VAL A 269 14.34 -4.51 -11.59
C VAL A 269 12.89 -4.95 -11.72
N GLY A 270 12.62 -6.19 -11.30
CA GLY A 270 11.26 -6.72 -11.21
C GLY A 270 10.53 -6.22 -9.96
N SER A 271 9.21 -6.09 -10.03
CA SER A 271 8.37 -5.81 -8.87
C SER A 271 7.10 -6.64 -8.90
N ILE A 272 6.87 -7.41 -7.84
CA ILE A 272 5.60 -8.08 -7.55
C ILE A 272 4.72 -7.08 -6.79
N ASP A 273 3.50 -6.83 -7.26
CA ASP A 273 2.47 -6.04 -6.56
C ASP A 273 1.25 -6.91 -6.30
N GLN A 274 1.18 -7.47 -5.07
CA GLN A 274 0.08 -8.31 -4.61
C GLN A 274 -1.00 -7.43 -3.97
N GLY A 275 -1.83 -6.78 -4.79
CA GLY A 275 -2.95 -5.96 -4.34
C GLY A 275 -4.18 -6.78 -3.91
N THR A 276 -5.15 -6.16 -3.24
CA THR A 276 -6.35 -6.84 -2.70
C THR A 276 -7.31 -7.43 -3.75
N THR A 277 -7.31 -6.93 -4.98
CA THR A 277 -8.21 -7.39 -6.07
C THR A 277 -7.47 -7.90 -7.30
N SER A 278 -6.16 -7.72 -7.35
CA SER A 278 -5.34 -8.06 -8.51
C SER A 278 -3.87 -8.16 -8.14
N THR A 279 -3.19 -9.15 -8.69
CA THR A 279 -1.74 -9.29 -8.63
C THR A 279 -1.13 -8.70 -9.90
N ARG A 280 0.06 -8.10 -9.80
CA ARG A 280 0.87 -7.63 -10.94
C ARG A 280 2.31 -8.09 -10.85
N PHE A 281 2.96 -8.19 -11.99
CA PHE A 281 4.42 -8.10 -12.08
C PHE A 281 4.82 -7.06 -13.11
N LEU A 282 5.75 -6.18 -12.71
CA LEU A 282 6.30 -5.11 -13.53
C LEU A 282 7.82 -5.27 -13.63
N ILE A 283 8.40 -4.86 -14.76
CA ILE A 283 9.85 -4.78 -14.96
C ILE A 283 10.18 -3.32 -15.30
N PHE A 284 10.92 -2.65 -14.42
CA PHE A 284 11.33 -1.25 -14.54
C PHE A 284 12.78 -1.14 -15.01
N ASN A 285 13.12 -0.09 -15.77
CA ASN A 285 14.50 0.32 -16.04
C ASN A 285 15.07 1.19 -14.89
N GLY A 286 16.34 1.61 -14.96
CA GLY A 286 16.97 2.50 -13.98
C GLY A 286 16.44 3.95 -13.94
N LEU A 287 15.54 4.33 -14.85
CA LEU A 287 14.77 5.59 -14.79
C LEU A 287 13.42 5.44 -14.06
N GLY A 288 13.02 4.20 -13.74
CA GLY A 288 11.73 3.86 -13.15
C GLY A 288 10.56 3.82 -14.13
N ASP A 289 10.84 3.72 -15.43
CA ASP A 289 9.81 3.49 -16.46
C ASP A 289 9.53 1.98 -16.60
N PRO A 290 8.25 1.55 -16.61
CA PRO A 290 7.86 0.15 -16.75
C PRO A 290 7.96 -0.31 -18.22
N VAL A 291 8.90 -1.22 -18.49
CA VAL A 291 9.19 -1.79 -19.82
C VAL A 291 8.35 -3.03 -20.11
N ALA A 292 7.94 -3.76 -19.08
CA ALA A 292 6.95 -4.84 -19.21
C ALA A 292 6.03 -4.92 -18.00
N ILE A 293 4.78 -5.33 -18.22
CA ILE A 293 3.76 -5.49 -17.19
C ILE A 293 2.82 -6.66 -17.50
N HIS A 294 2.44 -7.41 -16.47
CA HIS A 294 1.24 -8.26 -16.47
C HIS A 294 0.42 -8.01 -15.21
N GLN A 295 -0.90 -8.16 -15.30
CA GLN A 295 -1.86 -8.06 -14.19
C GLN A 295 -2.90 -9.17 -14.35
N ILE A 296 -3.28 -9.80 -13.24
CA ILE A 296 -4.35 -10.80 -13.13
C ILE A 296 -5.27 -10.38 -11.99
N GLU A 297 -6.58 -10.39 -12.22
CA GLU A 297 -7.59 -10.31 -11.15
C GLU A 297 -7.87 -11.71 -10.60
N PHE A 298 -8.02 -11.85 -9.29
CA PHE A 298 -8.16 -13.12 -8.58
C PHE A 298 -9.39 -13.10 -7.66
N GLU A 299 -9.90 -14.27 -7.25
CA GLU A 299 -11.18 -14.34 -6.54
C GLU A 299 -11.13 -13.64 -5.17
N ASN A 300 -12.22 -12.95 -4.84
CA ASN A 300 -12.43 -12.34 -3.54
C ASN A 300 -13.62 -13.03 -2.90
N HIS A 301 -13.37 -13.91 -1.94
CA HIS A 301 -14.41 -14.70 -1.30
C HIS A 301 -15.08 -13.91 -0.18
N TYR A 302 -16.40 -13.98 -0.10
CA TYR A 302 -17.21 -13.34 0.94
C TYR A 302 -18.16 -14.38 1.56
N PRO A 303 -17.69 -15.29 2.43
CA PRO A 303 -18.50 -16.40 2.94
C PRO A 303 -19.75 -15.93 3.68
N HIS A 304 -19.64 -14.81 4.40
CA HIS A 304 -20.69 -14.15 5.18
C HIS A 304 -20.58 -12.62 5.03
N SER A 305 -21.63 -11.89 5.44
CA SER A 305 -21.60 -10.42 5.42
C SER A 305 -20.48 -9.88 6.32
N GLY A 306 -19.67 -8.95 5.78
CA GLY A 306 -18.53 -8.37 6.47
C GLY A 306 -17.28 -9.27 6.57
N TRP A 307 -17.34 -10.50 6.06
CA TRP A 307 -16.19 -11.41 5.98
C TRP A 307 -15.53 -11.30 4.61
N HIS A 308 -14.20 -11.32 4.55
CA HIS A 308 -13.42 -11.20 3.33
C HIS A 308 -12.20 -12.12 3.38
N GLU A 309 -12.12 -13.03 2.41
CA GLU A 309 -11.11 -14.10 2.34
C GLU A 309 -10.47 -14.21 0.94
N HIS A 310 -9.22 -14.66 0.89
CA HIS A 310 -8.49 -15.06 -0.33
C HIS A 310 -7.86 -16.44 -0.12
N ASP A 311 -7.80 -17.28 -1.15
CA ASP A 311 -6.97 -18.50 -1.12
C ASP A 311 -5.47 -18.12 -1.22
N PRO A 312 -4.62 -18.44 -0.21
CA PRO A 312 -3.20 -18.15 -0.27
C PRO A 312 -2.47 -18.80 -1.45
N LEU A 313 -2.98 -19.90 -2.00
CA LEU A 313 -2.43 -20.56 -3.19
C LEU A 313 -2.78 -19.80 -4.47
N GLU A 314 -3.95 -19.15 -4.55
CA GLU A 314 -4.30 -18.25 -5.67
C GLU A 314 -3.47 -16.95 -5.63
N LEU A 315 -3.18 -16.43 -4.42
CA LEU A 315 -2.25 -15.31 -4.25
C LEU A 315 -0.84 -15.67 -4.76
N LEU A 316 -0.41 -16.93 -4.64
CA LEU A 316 0.88 -17.41 -5.15
C LEU A 316 0.86 -17.65 -6.66
N SER A 317 -0.11 -18.40 -7.17
CA SER A 317 -0.16 -18.74 -8.61
C SER A 317 -0.37 -17.51 -9.50
N SER A 318 -1.15 -16.53 -9.04
CA SER A 318 -1.30 -15.25 -9.75
C SER A 318 -0.01 -14.42 -9.76
N VAL A 319 0.89 -14.57 -8.79
CA VAL A 319 2.24 -13.98 -8.80
C VAL A 319 3.12 -14.70 -9.82
N GLU A 320 3.17 -16.04 -9.76
CA GLU A 320 3.98 -16.86 -10.68
C GLU A 320 3.59 -16.64 -12.15
N GLU A 321 2.29 -16.62 -12.45
CA GLU A 321 1.76 -16.37 -13.80
C GLU A 321 2.01 -14.92 -14.28
N CYS A 322 1.93 -13.94 -13.38
CA CYS A 322 2.31 -12.56 -13.71
C CYS A 322 3.80 -12.44 -14.04
N ILE A 323 4.67 -13.07 -13.26
CA ILE A 323 6.13 -13.09 -13.51
C ILE A 323 6.41 -13.72 -14.89
N GLU A 324 5.84 -14.89 -15.18
CA GLU A 324 6.04 -15.58 -16.45
C GLU A 324 5.60 -14.71 -17.63
N LYS A 325 4.37 -14.19 -17.61
CA LYS A 325 3.81 -13.43 -18.74
C LYS A 325 4.44 -12.06 -18.93
N ALA A 326 4.88 -11.39 -17.85
CA ALA A 326 5.62 -10.14 -17.96
C ALA A 326 7.06 -10.36 -18.46
N THR A 327 7.75 -11.39 -17.98
CA THR A 327 9.09 -11.76 -18.47
C THR A 327 9.02 -12.21 -19.94
N ALA A 328 7.99 -12.93 -20.36
CA ALA A 328 7.77 -13.28 -21.76
C ALA A 328 7.58 -12.04 -22.66
N LYS A 329 6.82 -11.02 -22.20
CA LYS A 329 6.70 -9.72 -22.90
C LYS A 329 8.01 -8.93 -22.94
N PHE A 330 8.87 -9.07 -21.93
CA PHE A 330 10.16 -8.42 -21.84
C PHE A 330 11.17 -9.06 -22.82
N VAL A 331 11.23 -10.40 -22.86
CA VAL A 331 12.04 -11.15 -23.83
C VAL A 331 11.54 -10.93 -25.27
N ALA A 332 10.23 -10.82 -25.49
CA ALA A 332 9.66 -10.48 -26.80
C ALA A 332 10.01 -9.05 -27.30
N GLN A 333 10.52 -8.17 -26.43
CA GLN A 333 11.08 -6.86 -26.81
C GLN A 333 12.58 -6.90 -27.12
N GLY A 334 13.24 -8.05 -26.97
CA GLY A 334 14.65 -8.26 -27.28
C GLY A 334 15.59 -8.26 -26.07
N TYR A 335 15.08 -8.08 -24.84
CA TYR A 335 15.89 -8.11 -23.63
C TYR A 335 16.14 -9.53 -23.10
N SER A 336 17.27 -9.77 -22.44
CA SER A 336 17.51 -11.04 -21.72
C SER A 336 16.87 -11.01 -20.34
N ALA A 337 16.29 -12.13 -19.89
CA ALA A 337 15.84 -12.30 -18.51
C ALA A 337 16.99 -12.15 -17.49
N SER A 338 18.25 -12.43 -17.86
CA SER A 338 19.43 -12.21 -17.01
C SER A 338 19.78 -10.72 -16.79
N ALA A 339 19.15 -9.80 -17.51
CA ALA A 339 19.25 -8.36 -17.26
C ALA A 339 18.42 -7.88 -16.05
N ILE A 340 17.47 -8.70 -15.57
CA ILE A 340 16.69 -8.44 -14.36
C ILE A 340 17.57 -8.73 -13.15
N ARG A 341 18.10 -7.68 -12.51
CA ARG A 341 19.09 -7.79 -11.42
C ARG A 341 18.51 -8.32 -10.11
N GLY A 342 17.21 -8.13 -9.90
CA GLY A 342 16.52 -8.55 -8.69
C GLY A 342 15.02 -8.28 -8.73
N VAL A 343 14.31 -8.70 -7.69
CA VAL A 343 12.87 -8.50 -7.50
C VAL A 343 12.58 -7.79 -6.18
N GLY A 344 11.72 -6.78 -6.23
CA GLY A 344 11.02 -6.21 -5.09
C GLY A 344 9.63 -6.84 -4.90
N ILE A 345 9.17 -6.90 -3.65
CA ILE A 345 7.81 -7.33 -3.30
C ILE A 345 7.08 -6.16 -2.63
N THR A 346 5.85 -5.92 -3.08
CA THR A 346 4.86 -5.08 -2.40
C THR A 346 3.52 -5.80 -2.33
N ASN A 347 2.80 -5.59 -1.24
CA ASN A 347 1.64 -6.40 -0.88
C ASN A 347 0.59 -5.60 -0.12
N GLN A 348 -0.68 -6.01 -0.27
CA GLN A 348 -1.74 -5.62 0.66
C GLN A 348 -1.31 -5.93 2.10
N ARG A 349 -1.33 -4.90 2.95
CA ARG A 349 -0.95 -4.98 4.36
C ARG A 349 -2.06 -5.60 5.20
N GLU A 350 -1.75 -5.89 6.46
CA GLU A 350 -2.61 -6.52 7.50
C GLU A 350 -3.16 -7.94 7.20
N THR A 351 -3.46 -8.27 5.94
CA THR A 351 -4.00 -9.57 5.47
C THR A 351 -3.17 -10.73 6.01
N THR A 352 -3.83 -11.63 6.73
CA THR A 352 -3.18 -12.62 7.61
C THR A 352 -3.25 -14.03 7.02
N VAL A 353 -2.09 -14.65 6.80
CA VAL A 353 -1.92 -16.01 6.29
C VAL A 353 -1.33 -16.91 7.39
N LEU A 354 -1.89 -18.12 7.56
CA LEU A 354 -1.44 -19.12 8.52
C LEU A 354 -1.20 -20.47 7.84
N TRP A 355 -0.06 -21.10 8.11
CA TRP A 355 0.33 -22.38 7.51
C TRP A 355 1.03 -23.32 8.50
N ASP A 356 1.04 -24.61 8.19
CA ASP A 356 1.85 -25.60 8.92
C ASP A 356 3.31 -25.50 8.45
N ALA A 357 4.21 -25.16 9.37
CA ALA A 357 5.63 -24.96 9.07
C ALA A 357 6.36 -26.22 8.57
N ARG A 358 5.77 -27.41 8.71
CA ARG A 358 6.35 -28.71 8.31
C ARG A 358 5.97 -29.09 6.88
N THR A 359 4.79 -28.67 6.41
CA THR A 359 4.27 -28.97 5.06
C THR A 359 4.35 -27.77 4.13
N GLY A 360 4.28 -26.56 4.68
CA GLY A 360 4.18 -25.30 3.93
C GLY A 360 2.76 -24.95 3.47
N GLU A 361 1.76 -25.77 3.85
CA GLU A 361 0.38 -25.66 3.36
C GLU A 361 -0.51 -24.81 4.27
N PRO A 362 -1.41 -23.98 3.70
CA PRO A 362 -2.33 -23.15 4.47
C PRO A 362 -3.24 -23.97 5.39
N LEU A 363 -3.49 -23.44 6.60
CA LEU A 363 -4.41 -24.02 7.58
C LEU A 363 -5.82 -23.39 7.52
N HIS A 364 -5.96 -22.29 6.78
CA HIS A 364 -7.19 -21.56 6.49
C HIS A 364 -6.95 -20.61 5.30
N ASN A 365 -8.01 -20.10 4.68
CA ASN A 365 -7.93 -18.94 3.79
C ASN A 365 -7.29 -17.73 4.50
N ALA A 366 -6.63 -16.85 3.73
CA ALA A 366 -6.11 -15.60 4.25
C ALA A 366 -7.26 -14.68 4.70
N LEU A 367 -7.18 -14.12 5.91
CA LEU A 367 -8.17 -13.14 6.38
C LEU A 367 -7.74 -11.74 5.95
N VAL A 368 -8.50 -11.15 5.04
CA VAL A 368 -8.11 -9.94 4.29
C VAL A 368 -8.31 -8.68 5.14
N TRP A 369 -7.51 -7.63 4.94
CA TRP A 369 -7.56 -6.42 5.77
C TRP A 369 -8.96 -5.83 6.03
N PRO A 370 -9.92 -5.77 5.07
CA PRO A 370 -11.25 -5.21 5.30
C PRO A 370 -12.17 -6.08 6.17
N ASP A 371 -11.77 -7.31 6.49
CA ASP A 371 -12.60 -8.26 7.24
C ASP A 371 -13.00 -7.70 8.63
N THR A 372 -14.30 -7.78 8.92
CA THR A 372 -14.92 -7.24 10.14
C THR A 372 -15.40 -8.31 11.12
N ARG A 373 -15.16 -9.61 10.88
CA ARG A 373 -15.58 -10.71 11.77
C ARG A 373 -14.98 -10.59 13.18
N THR A 374 -13.87 -9.88 13.29
CA THR A 374 -13.14 -9.60 14.54
C THR A 374 -13.80 -8.51 15.39
N THR A 375 -14.87 -7.84 14.94
CA THR A 375 -15.55 -6.76 15.68
C THR A 375 -15.90 -7.11 17.14
N PRO A 376 -16.45 -8.30 17.47
CA PRO A 376 -16.70 -8.69 18.86
C PRO A 376 -15.40 -8.81 19.67
N ILE A 377 -14.37 -9.44 19.09
CA ILE A 377 -13.04 -9.57 19.71
C ILE A 377 -12.42 -8.19 19.97
N VAL A 378 -12.55 -7.24 19.03
CA VAL A 378 -12.05 -5.86 19.19
C VAL A 378 -12.75 -5.14 20.34
N ARG A 379 -14.09 -5.28 20.46
CA ARG A 379 -14.86 -4.70 21.58
C ARG A 379 -14.41 -5.30 22.92
N ASP A 380 -14.26 -6.61 22.97
CA ASP A 380 -13.95 -7.32 24.22
C ASP A 380 -12.46 -7.09 24.63
N LEU A 381 -11.55 -6.94 23.66
CA LEU A 381 -10.17 -6.51 23.90
C LEU A 381 -10.07 -5.04 24.34
N ARG A 382 -10.91 -4.13 23.82
CA ARG A 382 -10.98 -2.73 24.29
C ARG A 382 -11.39 -2.61 25.77
N ALA A 383 -12.06 -3.62 26.32
CA ALA A 383 -12.40 -3.69 27.75
C ALA A 383 -11.30 -4.33 28.63
N ARG A 384 -10.21 -4.85 28.04
CA ARG A 384 -9.13 -5.52 28.77
C ARG A 384 -8.10 -4.50 29.31
N PRO A 385 -7.62 -4.65 30.56
CA PRO A 385 -6.55 -3.82 31.10
C PRO A 385 -5.30 -3.79 30.20
N GLY A 386 -4.73 -2.61 29.98
CA GLY A 386 -3.56 -2.38 29.11
C GLY A 386 -3.90 -2.07 27.65
N ALA A 387 -5.17 -2.16 27.23
CA ALA A 387 -5.62 -1.82 25.88
C ALA A 387 -5.32 -0.37 25.47
N ASP A 388 -5.25 0.53 26.46
CA ASP A 388 -4.90 1.94 26.36
C ASP A 388 -3.43 2.18 25.96
N ARG A 389 -2.51 1.30 26.39
CA ARG A 389 -1.07 1.44 26.14
C ARG A 389 -0.60 0.90 24.78
N LEU A 390 -1.46 0.17 24.06
CA LEU A 390 -1.08 -0.49 22.80
C LEU A 390 -0.65 0.52 21.72
N GLN A 391 -1.31 1.67 21.63
CA GLN A 391 -1.02 2.67 20.60
C GLN A 391 0.33 3.36 20.83
N ASP A 392 0.78 3.54 22.08
CA ASP A 392 2.12 4.06 22.39
C ASP A 392 3.25 3.06 22.06
N LEU A 393 2.94 1.76 22.07
CA LEU A 393 3.88 0.68 21.76
C LEU A 393 3.98 0.40 20.25
N CYS A 394 2.86 0.23 19.54
CA CYS A 394 2.82 -0.18 18.13
C CYS A 394 2.30 0.87 17.14
N GLY A 395 1.86 2.04 17.61
CA GLY A 395 1.33 3.11 16.76
C GLY A 395 -0.14 2.95 16.31
N LEU A 396 -0.77 1.82 16.60
CA LEU A 396 -2.11 1.46 16.11
C LEU A 396 -3.15 1.35 17.25
N PRO A 397 -4.39 1.83 17.05
CA PRO A 397 -5.51 1.56 17.94
C PRO A 397 -6.16 0.20 17.65
N LEU A 398 -6.80 -0.40 18.66
CA LEU A 398 -7.59 -1.62 18.50
C LEU A 398 -8.75 -1.40 17.52
N SER A 399 -8.68 -2.07 16.36
CA SER A 399 -9.69 -2.09 15.30
C SER A 399 -9.70 -3.48 14.62
N THR A 400 -10.59 -3.71 13.66
CA THR A 400 -10.67 -5.00 12.94
C THR A 400 -9.53 -5.22 11.95
N TYR A 401 -8.78 -4.16 11.61
CA TYR A 401 -7.77 -4.15 10.56
C TYR A 401 -6.55 -5.03 10.90
N PRO A 402 -5.86 -4.87 12.05
CA PRO A 402 -4.54 -5.46 12.25
C PRO A 402 -4.52 -6.98 12.33
N SER A 403 -3.38 -7.57 11.98
CA SER A 403 -3.21 -9.03 11.90
C SER A 403 -3.40 -9.74 13.24
N SER A 404 -3.18 -9.06 14.38
CA SER A 404 -3.31 -9.65 15.71
C SER A 404 -4.70 -10.16 16.05
N VAL A 405 -5.75 -9.39 15.73
CA VAL A 405 -7.14 -9.79 16.00
C VAL A 405 -7.62 -10.87 15.02
N LYS A 406 -7.03 -10.91 13.81
CA LYS A 406 -7.25 -11.98 12.82
C LYS A 406 -6.60 -13.30 13.27
N LEU A 407 -5.35 -13.28 13.74
CA LEU A 407 -4.69 -14.45 14.37
C LEU A 407 -5.46 -14.93 15.61
N ARG A 408 -5.90 -14.03 16.49
CA ARG A 408 -6.73 -14.37 17.66
C ARG A 408 -7.99 -15.11 17.25
N TRP A 409 -8.73 -14.59 16.26
CA TRP A 409 -9.94 -15.24 15.74
C TRP A 409 -9.64 -16.64 15.18
N LEU A 410 -8.60 -16.80 14.36
CA LEU A 410 -8.22 -18.08 13.77
C LEU A 410 -7.85 -19.12 14.83
N LEU A 411 -7.07 -18.73 15.85
CA LEU A 411 -6.71 -19.59 16.99
C LEU A 411 -7.92 -20.06 17.82
N ASP A 412 -9.02 -19.33 17.80
CA ASP A 412 -10.20 -19.61 18.63
C ASP A 412 -11.35 -20.26 17.85
N ASN A 413 -11.35 -20.18 16.51
CA ASN A 413 -12.44 -20.67 15.65
C ASN A 413 -12.01 -21.77 14.66
N VAL A 414 -10.71 -21.96 14.38
CA VAL A 414 -10.22 -22.93 13.39
C VAL A 414 -9.40 -24.03 14.09
N PRO A 415 -9.93 -25.27 14.23
CA PRO A 415 -9.24 -26.36 14.94
C PRO A 415 -7.84 -26.68 14.40
N ALA A 416 -7.66 -26.70 13.07
CA ALA A 416 -6.35 -26.98 12.46
C ALA A 416 -5.27 -25.92 12.82
N VAL A 417 -5.66 -24.65 12.97
CA VAL A 417 -4.77 -23.58 13.43
C VAL A 417 -4.44 -23.74 14.92
N ARG A 418 -5.43 -24.14 15.73
CA ARG A 418 -5.26 -24.44 17.15
C ARG A 418 -4.30 -25.62 17.38
N ASP A 419 -4.50 -26.73 16.67
CA ASP A 419 -3.67 -27.93 16.76
C ASP A 419 -2.22 -27.66 16.31
N ALA A 420 -2.02 -26.81 15.29
CA ALA A 420 -0.70 -26.40 14.84
C ALA A 420 0.03 -25.49 15.86
N TYR A 421 -0.72 -24.60 16.51
CA TYR A 421 -0.18 -23.70 17.54
C TYR A 421 0.21 -24.45 18.81
N ASP A 422 -0.71 -25.26 19.37
CA ASP A 422 -0.41 -26.02 20.58
C ASP A 422 0.62 -27.15 20.34
N GLY A 423 0.84 -27.55 19.09
CA GLY A 423 1.95 -28.39 18.65
C GLY A 423 3.28 -27.68 18.32
N GLY A 424 3.34 -26.34 18.34
CA GLY A 424 4.57 -25.57 18.09
C GLY A 424 5.02 -25.49 16.62
N TYR A 425 4.12 -25.75 15.66
CA TYR A 425 4.42 -25.74 14.23
C TYR A 425 3.50 -24.85 13.38
N LEU A 426 2.67 -24.01 14.01
CA LEU A 426 2.00 -22.90 13.32
C LEU A 426 3.04 -21.86 12.86
N ALA A 427 3.00 -21.49 11.59
CA ALA A 427 3.65 -20.29 11.06
C ALA A 427 2.61 -19.20 10.75
N PHE A 428 2.99 -17.96 11.04
CA PHE A 428 2.21 -16.76 10.73
C PHE A 428 2.93 -15.92 9.67
N GLY A 429 2.16 -15.18 8.87
CA GLY A 429 2.70 -14.13 8.02
C GLY A 429 1.64 -13.15 7.54
N THR A 430 2.08 -11.92 7.27
CA THR A 430 1.46 -11.06 6.27
C THR A 430 1.79 -11.57 4.86
N VAL A 431 1.14 -11.02 3.82
CA VAL A 431 1.22 -11.54 2.44
C VAL A 431 2.65 -11.51 1.87
N ASP A 432 3.46 -10.50 2.19
CA ASP A 432 4.89 -10.48 1.89
C ASP A 432 5.59 -11.75 2.39
N SER A 433 5.38 -12.09 3.66
CA SER A 433 6.07 -13.20 4.32
C SER A 433 5.67 -14.56 3.74
N TRP A 434 4.39 -14.71 3.39
CA TRP A 434 3.88 -15.88 2.67
C TRP A 434 4.51 -16.02 1.27
N LEU A 435 4.55 -14.93 0.49
CA LEU A 435 5.15 -14.94 -0.84
C LEU A 435 6.65 -15.21 -0.79
N ILE A 436 7.40 -14.53 0.08
CA ILE A 436 8.85 -14.73 0.24
C ILE A 436 9.13 -16.20 0.63
N TYR A 437 8.36 -16.76 1.57
CA TYR A 437 8.48 -18.15 1.99
C TYR A 437 8.23 -19.12 0.82
N ARG A 438 7.12 -18.98 0.09
CA ARG A 438 6.77 -19.88 -1.02
C ARG A 438 7.70 -19.74 -2.23
N LEU A 439 8.07 -18.52 -2.62
CA LEU A 439 8.96 -18.24 -3.76
C LEU A 439 10.40 -18.74 -3.53
N ASN A 440 10.85 -18.82 -2.27
CA ASN A 440 12.11 -19.49 -1.90
C ASN A 440 11.98 -21.04 -1.84
N GLY A 441 10.82 -21.63 -2.14
CA GLY A 441 10.57 -23.08 -2.10
C GLY A 441 9.97 -23.60 -0.80
N GLY A 442 9.65 -22.72 0.17
CA GLY A 442 8.91 -23.04 1.39
C GLY A 442 9.47 -24.21 2.20
N ALA A 443 8.58 -25.12 2.61
CA ALA A 443 8.92 -26.27 3.47
C ALA A 443 9.94 -27.25 2.87
N SER A 444 10.19 -27.22 1.55
CA SER A 444 11.23 -28.06 0.93
C SER A 444 12.65 -27.74 1.44
N LEU A 445 12.86 -26.54 2.01
CA LEU A 445 14.11 -26.14 2.65
C LEU A 445 14.20 -26.53 4.15
N GLY A 446 13.12 -27.03 4.75
CA GLY A 446 13.04 -27.33 6.18
C GLY A 446 13.39 -26.11 7.04
N ASP A 447 14.25 -26.28 8.04
CA ASP A 447 14.70 -25.18 8.91
C ASP A 447 15.59 -24.13 8.22
N LYS A 448 15.87 -24.26 6.93
CA LYS A 448 16.51 -23.22 6.10
C LYS A 448 15.52 -22.36 5.30
N ALA A 449 14.21 -22.57 5.45
CA ALA A 449 13.20 -21.80 4.73
C ALA A 449 13.25 -20.32 5.12
N ILE A 450 13.16 -19.43 4.12
CA ILE A 450 13.21 -17.98 4.33
C ILE A 450 11.86 -17.49 4.85
N HIS A 451 11.73 -17.39 6.18
CA HIS A 451 10.53 -16.89 6.86
C HIS A 451 10.82 -15.52 7.48
N VAL A 452 10.61 -14.47 6.67
CA VAL A 452 10.95 -13.07 7.02
C VAL A 452 9.79 -12.13 6.67
N THR A 453 9.82 -10.91 7.19
CA THR A 453 8.89 -9.81 6.87
C THR A 453 9.63 -8.49 7.03
N ASP A 454 9.22 -7.42 6.34
CA ASP A 454 9.88 -6.13 6.47
C ASP A 454 9.35 -5.28 7.65
N SER A 455 10.14 -4.30 8.10
CA SER A 455 9.78 -3.34 9.14
C SER A 455 8.44 -2.63 8.89
N THR A 456 8.04 -2.37 7.64
CA THR A 456 6.75 -1.76 7.30
C THR A 456 5.58 -2.73 7.50
N ASN A 457 5.61 -3.95 6.91
CA ASN A 457 4.58 -4.96 7.15
C ASN A 457 4.47 -5.37 8.62
N ALA A 458 5.62 -5.58 9.30
CA ALA A 458 5.67 -5.94 10.71
C ALA A 458 4.95 -4.91 11.61
N SER A 459 5.06 -3.60 11.31
CA SER A 459 4.37 -2.55 12.05
C SER A 459 2.84 -2.65 12.00
N ARG A 460 2.28 -3.32 10.98
CA ARG A 460 0.82 -3.46 10.77
C ARG A 460 0.18 -4.57 11.58
N THR A 461 0.99 -5.38 12.26
CA THR A 461 0.52 -6.59 12.96
C THR A 461 -0.07 -6.32 14.35
N MET A 462 0.25 -5.18 14.97
CA MET A 462 0.18 -4.94 16.44
C MET A 462 1.03 -5.92 17.28
N PHE A 463 2.04 -6.59 16.71
CA PHE A 463 3.01 -7.39 17.47
C PHE A 463 4.40 -6.75 17.57
N MET A 464 4.71 -5.79 16.70
CA MET A 464 6.01 -5.08 16.69
C MET A 464 5.93 -3.81 17.54
N ASN A 465 6.97 -3.56 18.35
CA ASN A 465 7.19 -2.27 18.98
C ASN A 465 7.73 -1.27 17.94
N LEU A 466 7.04 -0.15 17.76
CA LEU A 466 7.36 0.84 16.72
C LEU A 466 8.70 1.57 16.96
N ARG A 467 9.27 1.50 18.17
CA ARG A 467 10.54 2.17 18.52
C ARG A 467 11.76 1.25 18.46
N THR A 468 11.57 -0.07 18.63
CA THR A 468 12.67 -1.06 18.57
C THR A 468 12.72 -1.82 17.25
N LEU A 469 11.63 -1.78 16.47
CA LEU A 469 11.41 -2.61 15.28
C LEU A 469 11.57 -4.12 15.54
N GLN A 470 11.23 -4.56 16.74
CA GLN A 470 11.23 -5.97 17.15
C GLN A 470 9.87 -6.37 17.70
N TYR A 471 9.59 -7.67 17.72
CA TYR A 471 8.40 -8.19 18.41
C TYR A 471 8.45 -7.91 19.91
N ASP A 472 7.33 -7.39 20.41
CA ASP A 472 7.14 -6.97 21.80
C ASP A 472 6.38 -8.06 22.56
N ASP A 473 6.97 -8.56 23.65
CA ASP A 473 6.35 -9.62 24.44
C ASP A 473 5.16 -9.10 25.27
N GLU A 474 5.04 -7.78 25.53
CA GLU A 474 3.83 -7.19 26.12
C GLU A 474 2.67 -7.20 25.11
N LEU A 475 2.92 -6.85 23.86
CA LEU A 475 1.92 -6.91 22.78
C LEU A 475 1.46 -8.36 22.54
N LEU A 476 2.40 -9.29 22.39
CA LEU A 476 2.11 -10.72 22.19
C LEU A 476 1.28 -11.28 23.36
N SER A 477 1.66 -10.98 24.60
CA SER A 477 0.92 -11.37 25.82
C SER A 477 -0.49 -10.74 25.88
N PHE A 478 -0.65 -9.50 25.43
CA PHE A 478 -1.97 -8.87 25.33
C PHE A 478 -2.89 -9.66 24.37
N PHE A 479 -2.42 -10.07 23.20
CA PHE A 479 -3.23 -10.88 22.28
C PHE A 479 -3.29 -12.37 22.65
N GLY A 480 -2.62 -12.82 23.72
CA GLY A 480 -2.60 -14.22 24.14
C GLY A 480 -1.83 -15.11 23.15
N VAL A 481 -0.71 -14.60 22.65
CA VAL A 481 0.19 -15.27 21.71
C VAL A 481 1.49 -15.62 22.43
N ASP A 482 1.83 -16.91 22.44
CA ASP A 482 3.03 -17.49 23.03
C ASP A 482 4.09 -17.67 21.94
N ARG A 483 5.18 -16.93 22.05
CA ARG A 483 6.30 -16.90 21.09
C ARG A 483 7.05 -18.24 20.98
N SER A 484 6.84 -19.18 21.89
CA SER A 484 7.35 -20.56 21.80
C SER A 484 6.47 -21.49 20.97
N LYS A 485 5.20 -21.11 20.73
CA LYS A 485 4.18 -21.92 20.03
C LYS A 485 3.95 -21.53 18.57
N ILE A 486 4.39 -20.34 18.18
CA ILE A 486 4.19 -19.81 16.83
C ILE A 486 5.51 -19.35 16.22
N ARG A 487 5.77 -19.76 14.98
CA ARG A 487 6.84 -19.20 14.17
C ARG A 487 6.36 -17.84 13.66
N LEU A 488 6.92 -16.77 14.21
CA LEU A 488 6.80 -15.42 13.67
C LEU A 488 7.94 -15.17 12.67
N PRO A 489 7.68 -14.48 11.55
CA PRO A 489 8.71 -14.19 10.55
C PRO A 489 9.77 -13.25 11.12
N LYS A 490 11.04 -13.46 10.79
CA LYS A 490 12.11 -12.56 11.22
C LYS A 490 11.89 -11.17 10.57
N ILE A 491 11.76 -10.13 11.39
CA ILE A 491 11.72 -8.74 10.94
C ILE A 491 13.09 -8.36 10.37
N VAL A 492 13.11 -7.79 9.17
CA VAL A 492 14.32 -7.35 8.44
C VAL A 492 14.09 -5.98 7.78
N PRO A 493 15.15 -5.25 7.38
CA PRO A 493 15.00 -4.01 6.62
C PRO A 493 14.25 -4.22 5.31
N SER A 494 13.44 -3.25 4.90
CA SER A 494 12.73 -3.17 3.63
C SER A 494 13.63 -3.24 2.38
N SER A 495 14.94 -3.01 2.52
CA SER A 495 15.95 -3.19 1.46
C SER A 495 17.18 -3.90 2.03
N ASP A 496 17.40 -5.16 1.64
CA ASP A 496 18.58 -5.95 1.98
C ASP A 496 18.88 -6.95 0.84
N PRO A 497 20.15 -7.05 0.36
CA PRO A 497 20.50 -7.86 -0.81
C PRO A 497 20.49 -9.38 -0.55
N THR A 498 20.18 -9.84 0.66
CA THR A 498 20.29 -11.24 1.06
C THR A 498 19.14 -11.76 1.94
N ALA A 499 18.48 -10.89 2.72
CA ALA A 499 17.53 -11.30 3.75
C ALA A 499 16.29 -12.04 3.21
N PHE A 500 15.89 -11.76 1.97
CA PHE A 500 14.71 -12.33 1.32
C PHE A 500 15.03 -13.51 0.37
N GLY A 501 16.31 -13.89 0.24
CA GLY A 501 16.74 -15.01 -0.60
C GLY A 501 16.56 -14.77 -2.11
N SER A 502 16.07 -15.78 -2.84
CA SER A 502 15.91 -15.74 -4.31
C SER A 502 14.79 -16.65 -4.80
N LEU A 503 14.30 -16.42 -6.02
CA LEU A 503 13.26 -17.27 -6.61
C LEU A 503 13.80 -18.68 -6.89
N ALA A 504 13.20 -19.71 -6.31
CA ALA A 504 13.67 -21.10 -6.43
C ALA A 504 13.26 -21.80 -7.74
N SER A 505 12.26 -21.24 -8.44
CA SER A 505 11.54 -21.82 -9.58
C SER A 505 11.22 -20.76 -10.65
N GLY A 506 10.57 -21.18 -11.73
CA GLY A 506 10.08 -20.30 -12.79
C GLY A 506 11.15 -19.67 -13.68
N VAL A 507 10.74 -18.72 -14.51
CA VAL A 507 11.60 -18.06 -15.52
C VAL A 507 12.65 -17.11 -14.92
N LEU A 508 12.50 -16.70 -13.66
CA LEU A 508 13.45 -15.87 -12.91
C LEU A 508 14.21 -16.67 -11.84
N LYS A 509 14.34 -17.99 -12.00
CA LYS A 509 15.03 -18.84 -11.03
C LYS A 509 16.46 -18.35 -10.75
N GLY A 510 16.76 -18.13 -9.47
CA GLY A 510 18.05 -17.63 -8.99
C GLY A 510 18.15 -16.11 -8.85
N VAL A 511 17.22 -15.34 -9.44
CA VAL A 511 17.15 -13.88 -9.28
C VAL A 511 16.88 -13.54 -7.81
N PRO A 512 17.66 -12.64 -7.17
CA PRO A 512 17.51 -12.31 -5.77
C PRO A 512 16.22 -11.52 -5.51
N ILE A 513 15.56 -11.81 -4.39
CA ILE A 513 14.55 -10.93 -3.81
C ILE A 513 15.33 -9.98 -2.88
N ALA A 514 15.18 -8.67 -3.07
CA ALA A 514 16.06 -7.68 -2.42
C ALA A 514 15.33 -6.47 -1.81
N GLY A 515 14.02 -6.34 -2.06
CA GLY A 515 13.18 -5.29 -1.49
C GLY A 515 11.82 -5.84 -1.05
N CYS A 516 11.29 -5.33 0.05
CA CYS A 516 9.98 -5.67 0.57
C CYS A 516 9.35 -4.46 1.27
N LEU A 517 8.16 -4.04 0.85
CA LEU A 517 7.42 -2.90 1.44
C LEU A 517 5.92 -3.17 1.41
N GLY A 518 5.20 -2.86 2.48
CA GLY A 518 3.74 -2.87 2.46
C GLY A 518 3.18 -1.81 1.49
N ASP A 519 2.10 -2.12 0.77
CA ASP A 519 1.58 -1.36 -0.39
C ASP A 519 1.59 0.17 -0.24
N GLN A 520 1.00 0.70 0.82
CA GLN A 520 0.87 2.15 0.99
C GLN A 520 2.20 2.83 1.37
N SER A 521 3.11 2.09 2.01
CA SER A 521 4.50 2.49 2.25
C SER A 521 5.32 2.45 0.96
N SER A 522 5.14 1.42 0.14
CA SER A 522 5.75 1.30 -1.19
C SER A 522 5.33 2.46 -2.11
N ALA A 523 4.05 2.83 -2.11
CA ALA A 523 3.57 4.00 -2.87
C ALA A 523 4.19 5.34 -2.40
N LEU A 524 4.58 5.48 -1.13
CA LEU A 524 5.33 6.67 -0.66
C LEU A 524 6.77 6.68 -1.21
N VAL A 525 7.43 5.52 -1.25
CA VAL A 525 8.77 5.36 -1.84
C VAL A 525 8.74 5.62 -3.35
N GLY A 526 7.77 5.08 -4.08
CA GLY A 526 7.62 5.30 -5.53
C GLY A 526 7.16 6.71 -5.94
N GLN A 527 6.71 7.52 -4.99
CA GLN A 527 6.48 8.97 -5.14
C GLN A 527 7.70 9.82 -4.70
N CYS A 528 8.79 9.16 -4.30
CA CYS A 528 10.01 9.75 -3.73
C CYS A 528 9.77 10.64 -2.49
N GLY A 529 8.81 10.25 -1.64
CA GLY A 529 8.43 10.95 -0.40
C GLY A 529 9.44 10.74 0.74
N PHE A 530 10.70 11.10 0.50
CA PHE A 530 11.84 10.79 1.38
C PHE A 530 12.13 11.84 2.47
N SER A 531 11.57 13.05 2.36
CA SER A 531 11.76 14.13 3.35
C SER A 531 10.55 14.28 4.29
N PRO A 532 10.75 14.63 5.57
CA PRO A 532 9.66 15.01 6.47
C PRO A 532 8.86 16.19 5.91
N GLY A 533 7.53 16.10 5.92
CA GLY A 533 6.65 17.10 5.29
C GLY A 533 6.06 16.68 3.94
N GLN A 534 6.58 15.61 3.33
CA GLN A 534 6.10 15.07 2.06
C GLN A 534 4.98 14.05 2.29
N ALA A 535 3.88 14.25 1.57
CA ALA A 535 2.69 13.41 1.65
C ALA A 535 2.44 12.68 0.32
N LYS A 536 1.82 11.50 0.39
CA LYS A 536 1.16 10.87 -0.77
C LYS A 536 -0.28 10.52 -0.44
N ASN A 537 -1.18 10.54 -1.44
CA ASN A 537 -2.53 9.99 -1.34
C ASN A 537 -2.85 9.07 -2.54
N THR A 538 -3.20 7.82 -2.24
CA THR A 538 -3.64 6.82 -3.22
C THR A 538 -5.16 6.77 -3.29
N TYR A 539 -5.75 7.18 -4.42
CA TYR A 539 -7.20 7.29 -4.60
C TYR A 539 -7.79 6.04 -5.27
N GLY A 540 -8.13 5.03 -4.46
CA GLY A 540 -8.82 3.82 -4.89
C GLY A 540 -10.33 3.86 -4.60
N THR A 541 -10.86 2.74 -4.12
CA THR A 541 -12.24 2.65 -3.58
C THR A 541 -12.41 3.61 -2.39
N GLY A 542 -11.45 3.58 -1.45
CA GLY A 542 -11.20 4.63 -0.47
C GLY A 542 -9.95 5.44 -0.82
N CYS A 543 -9.43 6.23 0.12
CA CYS A 543 -8.11 6.86 0.03
C CYS A 543 -7.18 6.39 1.14
N PHE A 544 -5.88 6.35 0.85
CA PHE A 544 -4.82 6.03 1.82
C PHE A 544 -3.70 7.06 1.75
N LEU A 545 -3.62 7.88 2.80
CA LEU A 545 -2.62 8.93 2.96
C LEU A 545 -1.50 8.46 3.87
N LEU A 546 -0.26 8.62 3.41
CA LEU A 546 0.93 8.56 4.26
C LEU A 546 1.67 9.91 4.21
N TYR A 547 2.22 10.30 5.34
CA TYR A 547 2.96 11.54 5.53
C TYR A 547 4.26 11.24 6.28
N ASN A 548 5.40 11.52 5.65
CA ASN A 548 6.72 11.27 6.21
C ASN A 548 6.99 12.19 7.41
N VAL A 549 7.37 11.62 8.55
CA VAL A 549 7.69 12.33 9.81
C VAL A 549 9.17 12.18 10.24
N GLY A 550 10.02 11.64 9.37
CA GLY A 550 11.44 11.45 9.65
C GLY A 550 11.75 10.22 10.49
N ASP A 551 12.83 10.31 11.27
CA ASP A 551 13.51 9.19 11.92
C ASP A 551 13.05 8.90 13.36
N GLU A 552 11.97 9.54 13.82
CA GLU A 552 11.35 9.35 15.13
C GLU A 552 9.82 9.15 14.98
N PRO A 553 9.21 8.12 15.61
CA PRO A 553 7.78 7.82 15.43
C PRO A 553 6.88 8.77 16.24
N VAL A 554 6.05 9.53 15.51
CA VAL A 554 5.00 10.41 16.03
C VAL A 554 3.75 9.60 16.35
N ILE A 555 3.41 9.45 17.64
CA ILE A 555 2.13 8.84 18.06
C ILE A 555 1.01 9.89 17.96
N SER A 556 -0.03 9.57 17.20
CA SER A 556 -1.12 10.50 16.90
C SER A 556 -1.99 10.86 18.12
N LYS A 557 -2.41 12.12 18.18
CA LYS A 557 -3.43 12.64 19.10
C LYS A 557 -4.72 13.05 18.38
N SER A 558 -4.73 12.93 17.05
CA SER A 558 -5.85 13.23 16.16
C SER A 558 -6.44 11.97 15.50
N GLY A 559 -6.13 10.78 16.05
CA GLY A 559 -6.70 9.50 15.62
C GLY A 559 -6.12 8.91 14.33
N LEU A 560 -4.93 9.35 13.91
CA LEU A 560 -4.16 8.75 12.82
C LEU A 560 -3.39 7.51 13.31
N LEU A 561 -2.89 6.72 12.37
CA LEU A 561 -1.99 5.60 12.64
C LEU A 561 -0.54 6.09 12.61
N ALA A 562 0.31 5.56 13.48
CA ALA A 562 1.76 5.71 13.37
C ALA A 562 2.36 4.40 12.84
N THR A 563 3.25 4.48 11.83
CA THR A 563 3.72 3.33 11.07
C THR A 563 5.17 3.53 10.63
N VAL A 564 5.89 2.45 10.29
CA VAL A 564 7.16 2.58 9.55
C VAL A 564 6.83 2.95 8.10
N ALA A 565 7.52 3.96 7.57
CA ALA A 565 7.44 4.37 6.18
C ALA A 565 8.33 3.49 5.29
N TYR A 566 9.59 3.29 5.70
CA TYR A 566 10.54 2.38 5.06
C TYR A 566 11.79 2.19 5.95
N ASP A 567 12.44 1.05 5.82
CA ASP A 567 13.73 0.76 6.45
C ASP A 567 14.73 0.29 5.39
N PHE A 568 15.57 1.21 4.88
CA PHE A 568 16.52 0.88 3.82
C PHE A 568 17.86 0.30 4.31
N GLY A 569 17.96 -0.06 5.60
CA GLY A 569 19.15 -0.70 6.15
C GLY A 569 20.44 0.09 5.89
N LYS A 570 21.51 -0.62 5.53
CA LYS A 570 22.85 -0.05 5.22
C LYS A 570 23.43 0.94 6.25
N GLY A 571 22.91 0.96 7.48
CA GLY A 571 23.29 1.91 8.53
C GLY A 571 22.53 3.25 8.51
N ARG A 572 21.57 3.43 7.60
CA ARG A 572 20.56 4.51 7.69
C ARG A 572 19.63 4.21 8.89
N LYS A 573 19.02 5.25 9.46
CA LYS A 573 17.89 5.05 10.37
C LYS A 573 16.63 4.65 9.58
N PRO A 574 15.74 3.83 10.15
CA PRO A 574 14.36 3.67 9.65
C PRO A 574 13.63 5.02 9.65
N VAL A 575 12.69 5.18 8.72
CA VAL A 575 11.83 6.37 8.62
C VAL A 575 10.39 5.98 8.91
N TYR A 576 9.66 6.89 9.55
CA TYR A 576 8.29 6.70 10.00
C TYR A 576 7.30 7.59 9.23
N ALA A 577 6.04 7.19 9.25
CA ALA A 577 4.93 7.97 8.71
C ALA A 577 3.76 8.05 9.69
N LEU A 578 3.00 9.13 9.59
CA LEU A 578 1.60 9.13 9.98
C LEU A 578 0.76 8.63 8.80
N GLU A 579 -0.29 7.86 9.09
CA GLU A 579 -1.24 7.34 8.09
C GLU A 579 -2.69 7.68 8.46
N GLY A 580 -3.48 8.05 7.46
CA GLY A 580 -4.91 8.26 7.56
C GLY A 580 -5.64 7.67 6.36
N SER A 581 -6.84 7.14 6.58
CA SER A 581 -7.63 6.47 5.56
C SER A 581 -9.03 7.08 5.43
N ILE A 582 -9.58 7.06 4.21
CA ILE A 582 -10.94 7.53 3.90
C ILE A 582 -11.70 6.33 3.33
N ALA A 583 -12.79 5.92 3.96
CA ALA A 583 -13.58 4.77 3.53
C ALA A 583 -14.20 4.93 2.13
N VAL A 584 -14.62 6.16 1.78
CA VAL A 584 -15.42 6.44 0.59
C VAL A 584 -14.80 7.55 -0.25
N ALA A 585 -14.17 7.15 -1.36
CA ALA A 585 -13.64 8.04 -2.39
C ALA A 585 -14.16 7.60 -3.77
N GLY A 586 -13.44 6.72 -4.48
CA GLY A 586 -13.90 6.11 -5.72
C GLY A 586 -15.18 5.27 -5.57
N SER A 587 -15.49 4.77 -4.37
CA SER A 587 -16.81 4.17 -4.07
C SER A 587 -17.96 5.19 -4.09
N GLY A 588 -17.71 6.47 -3.77
CA GLY A 588 -18.68 7.55 -3.93
C GLY A 588 -19.04 7.78 -5.40
N VAL A 589 -18.05 7.73 -6.30
CA VAL A 589 -18.28 7.75 -7.75
C VAL A 589 -19.03 6.49 -8.19
N LYS A 590 -18.59 5.29 -7.78
CA LYS A 590 -19.28 4.02 -8.10
C LYS A 590 -20.74 4.01 -7.64
N PHE A 591 -21.07 4.67 -6.52
CA PHE A 591 -22.44 4.86 -6.04
C PHE A 591 -23.27 5.77 -6.98
N LEU A 592 -22.73 6.90 -7.41
CA LEU A 592 -23.42 7.77 -8.38
C LEU A 592 -23.67 7.06 -9.73
N VAL A 593 -22.74 6.20 -10.17
CA VAL A 593 -22.90 5.35 -11.36
C VAL A 593 -23.96 4.27 -11.12
N LYS A 594 -23.71 3.34 -10.19
CA LYS A 594 -24.47 2.08 -10.07
C LYS A 594 -25.80 2.21 -9.31
N ASN A 595 -25.91 3.12 -8.35
CA ASN A 595 -27.08 3.22 -7.47
C ASN A 595 -28.01 4.37 -7.85
N LEU A 596 -27.48 5.48 -8.39
CA LEU A 596 -28.29 6.63 -8.80
C LEU A 596 -28.39 6.83 -10.32
N SER A 597 -27.64 6.07 -11.13
CA SER A 597 -27.62 6.19 -12.60
C SER A 597 -27.42 7.63 -13.09
N PHE A 598 -26.40 8.30 -12.53
CA PHE A 598 -26.07 9.68 -12.90
C PHE A 598 -25.33 9.76 -14.23
N VAL A 599 -24.40 8.82 -14.46
CA VAL A 599 -23.66 8.58 -15.71
C VAL A 599 -23.51 7.07 -15.90
N GLU A 600 -23.23 6.64 -17.14
CA GLU A 600 -23.11 5.23 -17.51
C GLU A 600 -21.80 4.58 -17.00
N ASP A 601 -20.72 5.35 -16.91
CA ASP A 601 -19.41 4.89 -16.43
C ASP A 601 -18.71 5.94 -15.53
N ALA A 602 -17.82 5.46 -14.66
CA ALA A 602 -17.07 6.28 -13.71
C ALA A 602 -16.15 7.32 -14.37
N THR A 603 -15.62 7.08 -15.58
CA THR A 603 -14.80 8.09 -16.30
C THR A 603 -15.58 9.37 -16.58
N LYS A 604 -16.89 9.25 -16.82
CA LYS A 604 -17.80 10.36 -17.14
C LYS A 604 -18.19 11.23 -15.95
N ILE A 605 -17.74 10.92 -14.73
CA ILE A 605 -18.11 11.72 -13.55
C ILE A 605 -17.51 13.13 -13.57
N SER A 606 -16.31 13.30 -14.13
CA SER A 606 -15.65 14.62 -14.26
C SER A 606 -16.43 15.50 -15.25
N GLU A 607 -16.75 14.96 -16.42
CA GLU A 607 -17.56 15.64 -17.45
C GLU A 607 -18.92 16.08 -16.87
N LEU A 608 -19.59 15.24 -16.08
CA LEU A 608 -20.83 15.62 -15.39
C LEU A 608 -20.59 16.73 -14.34
N ALA A 609 -19.54 16.65 -13.53
CA ALA A 609 -19.21 17.68 -12.55
C ALA A 609 -18.75 19.02 -13.17
N GLU A 610 -18.28 18.99 -14.43
CA GLU A 610 -17.88 20.14 -15.25
C GLU A 610 -19.07 20.84 -15.94
N THR A 611 -20.26 20.21 -16.01
CA THR A 611 -21.49 20.87 -16.48
C THR A 611 -21.94 22.05 -15.60
N VAL A 612 -21.35 22.21 -14.42
CA VAL A 612 -21.66 23.23 -13.43
C VAL A 612 -20.39 23.93 -12.91
N PRO A 613 -20.44 25.23 -12.57
CA PRO A 613 -19.26 25.98 -12.15
C PRO A 613 -18.78 25.67 -10.73
N ASP A 614 -19.68 25.22 -9.85
CA ASP A 614 -19.39 24.87 -8.45
C ASP A 614 -20.37 23.77 -7.95
N ASN A 615 -20.43 23.54 -6.64
CA ASN A 615 -21.32 22.54 -6.03
C ASN A 615 -22.80 22.97 -5.93
N GLY A 616 -23.20 24.15 -6.42
CA GLY A 616 -24.57 24.65 -6.36
C GLY A 616 -25.11 24.84 -4.94
N GLY A 617 -24.22 24.93 -3.95
CA GLY A 617 -24.56 24.93 -2.53
C GLY A 617 -24.74 23.54 -1.91
N VAL A 618 -24.55 22.45 -2.66
CA VAL A 618 -24.65 21.06 -2.18
C VAL A 618 -23.40 20.66 -1.39
N VAL A 619 -23.57 19.82 -0.36
CA VAL A 619 -22.46 19.14 0.34
C VAL A 619 -22.85 17.69 0.57
N PHE A 620 -22.00 16.74 0.20
CA PHE A 620 -22.27 15.30 0.35
C PHE A 620 -21.31 14.67 1.35
N VAL A 621 -21.75 14.45 2.59
CA VAL A 621 -20.98 13.70 3.57
C VAL A 621 -21.08 12.21 3.21
N THR A 622 -20.02 11.64 2.63
CA THR A 622 -20.02 10.29 2.04
C THR A 622 -19.86 9.16 3.08
N ALA A 623 -20.42 9.32 4.28
CA ALA A 623 -20.25 8.45 5.44
C ALA A 623 -21.02 7.11 5.35
N PHE A 624 -20.97 6.38 4.23
CA PHE A 624 -21.76 5.15 4.02
C PHE A 624 -21.52 4.10 5.13
N SER A 625 -20.27 4.00 5.59
CA SER A 625 -19.82 3.13 6.68
C SER A 625 -19.25 3.95 7.85
N GLY A 626 -19.84 5.12 8.13
CA GLY A 626 -19.27 6.10 9.05
C GLY A 626 -18.12 6.90 8.44
N LEU A 627 -17.37 7.61 9.28
CA LEU A 627 -16.16 8.38 8.94
C LEU A 627 -14.98 7.95 9.83
N PHE A 628 -13.82 7.73 9.22
CA PHE A 628 -12.57 7.40 9.91
C PHE A 628 -11.83 8.68 10.35
N ALA A 629 -10.49 8.62 10.46
CA ALA A 629 -9.67 9.74 10.90
C ALA A 629 -9.87 11.02 10.03
N PRO A 630 -9.79 12.23 10.63
CA PRO A 630 -9.65 12.49 12.06
C PRO A 630 -10.99 12.41 12.84
N TYR A 631 -12.11 12.14 12.16
CA TYR A 631 -13.46 12.30 12.70
C TYR A 631 -13.89 11.18 13.65
N TRP A 632 -13.66 9.92 13.26
CA TRP A 632 -14.07 8.71 14.01
C TRP A 632 -15.54 8.74 14.45
N ILE A 633 -16.43 8.84 13.46
CA ILE A 633 -17.89 8.88 13.62
C ILE A 633 -18.48 7.61 13.02
N ASP A 634 -18.86 6.66 13.87
CA ASP A 634 -19.50 5.39 13.50
C ASP A 634 -21.03 5.51 13.33
N ASP A 635 -21.66 6.43 14.06
CA ASP A 635 -23.11 6.67 14.06
C ASP A 635 -23.68 7.46 12.86
N ALA A 636 -22.84 7.84 11.89
CA ALA A 636 -23.23 8.61 10.71
C ALA A 636 -23.56 7.76 9.49
N LYS A 637 -24.35 8.33 8.57
CA LYS A 637 -24.64 7.76 7.25
C LYS A 637 -24.46 8.78 6.12
N GLY A 638 -24.41 8.28 4.89
CA GLY A 638 -24.23 9.10 3.68
C GLY A 638 -25.34 10.16 3.56
N THR A 639 -24.99 11.44 3.74
CA THR A 639 -25.98 12.52 3.90
C THR A 639 -25.70 13.66 2.92
N LEU A 640 -26.72 14.05 2.15
CA LEU A 640 -26.65 15.05 1.09
C LEU A 640 -27.41 16.32 1.49
N PHE A 641 -26.68 17.39 1.79
CA PHE A 641 -27.19 18.67 2.26
C PHE A 641 -27.22 19.72 1.15
N GLY A 642 -27.99 20.81 1.35
CA GLY A 642 -27.96 22.00 0.49
C GLY A 642 -28.75 21.90 -0.82
N ILE A 643 -29.61 20.89 -0.97
CA ILE A 643 -30.45 20.70 -2.15
C ILE A 643 -31.49 21.83 -2.25
N THR A 644 -31.64 22.39 -3.45
CA THR A 644 -32.67 23.40 -3.80
C THR A 644 -33.33 23.03 -5.13
N ALA A 645 -34.36 23.78 -5.55
CA ALA A 645 -34.97 23.63 -6.87
C ALA A 645 -34.02 23.95 -8.06
N HIS A 646 -32.81 24.49 -7.80
CA HIS A 646 -31.76 24.70 -8.80
C HIS A 646 -30.72 23.56 -8.85
N THR A 647 -30.75 22.62 -7.90
CA THR A 647 -29.77 21.52 -7.83
C THR A 647 -29.90 20.59 -9.04
N GLN A 648 -28.77 20.13 -9.57
CA GLN A 648 -28.67 19.30 -10.78
C GLN A 648 -27.73 18.10 -10.52
N LYS A 649 -27.74 17.09 -11.41
CA LYS A 649 -26.81 15.95 -11.33
C LYS A 649 -25.34 16.40 -11.26
N GLY A 650 -24.96 17.44 -12.02
CA GLY A 650 -23.61 18.02 -11.98
C GLY A 650 -23.21 18.59 -10.62
N HIS A 651 -24.10 19.33 -9.95
CA HIS A 651 -23.87 19.88 -8.62
C HIS A 651 -23.58 18.79 -7.57
N ILE A 652 -24.25 17.64 -7.67
CA ILE A 652 -24.05 16.49 -6.78
C ILE A 652 -22.77 15.72 -7.15
N ALA A 653 -22.48 15.53 -8.45
CA ALA A 653 -21.22 14.93 -8.90
C ALA A 653 -20.00 15.74 -8.43
N ARG A 654 -20.08 17.08 -8.52
CA ARG A 654 -19.10 18.00 -7.96
C ARG A 654 -18.94 17.82 -6.45
N ALA A 655 -20.06 17.80 -5.70
CA ALA A 655 -20.02 17.61 -4.25
C ALA A 655 -19.40 16.25 -3.82
N THR A 656 -19.55 15.18 -4.61
CA THR A 656 -18.88 13.88 -4.36
C THR A 656 -17.36 13.95 -4.52
N LEU A 657 -16.86 14.67 -5.54
CA LEU A 657 -15.43 14.87 -5.73
C LEU A 657 -14.86 15.76 -4.62
N GLU A 658 -15.52 16.89 -4.33
CA GLU A 658 -15.15 17.78 -3.23
C GLU A 658 -15.15 17.08 -1.86
N ALA A 659 -16.10 16.17 -1.59
CA ALA A 659 -16.13 15.39 -0.35
C ALA A 659 -14.85 14.56 -0.12
N THR A 660 -14.27 14.01 -1.19
CA THR A 660 -12.97 13.33 -1.10
C THR A 660 -11.84 14.32 -0.79
N CYS A 661 -11.92 15.53 -1.36
CA CYS A 661 -10.94 16.59 -1.13
C CYS A 661 -10.98 17.17 0.28
N TYR A 662 -12.17 17.37 0.86
CA TYR A 662 -12.35 17.85 2.23
C TYR A 662 -11.88 16.81 3.26
N GLN A 663 -12.22 15.52 3.09
CA GLN A 663 -11.73 14.45 3.97
C GLN A 663 -10.20 14.33 3.88
N THR A 664 -9.63 14.44 2.68
CA THR A 664 -8.18 14.49 2.47
C THR A 664 -7.53 15.66 3.21
N LYS A 665 -8.11 16.87 3.11
CA LYS A 665 -7.64 18.03 3.88
C LYS A 665 -7.68 17.79 5.38
N ALA A 666 -8.78 17.25 5.92
CA ALA A 666 -8.91 17.01 7.35
C ALA A 666 -7.83 16.06 7.90
N ILE A 667 -7.47 15.03 7.13
CA ILE A 667 -6.36 14.12 7.45
C ILE A 667 -5.01 14.85 7.39
N LEU A 668 -4.76 15.65 6.34
CA LEU A 668 -3.51 16.40 6.19
C LEU A 668 -3.32 17.47 7.29
N ASP A 669 -4.38 18.21 7.63
CA ASP A 669 -4.36 19.18 8.74
C ASP A 669 -4.05 18.48 10.08
N ALA A 670 -4.57 17.28 10.29
CA ALA A 670 -4.27 16.45 11.45
C ALA A 670 -2.82 15.92 11.44
N MET A 671 -2.28 15.53 10.29
CA MET A 671 -0.89 15.08 10.12
C MET A 671 0.11 16.19 10.43
N ALA A 672 -0.10 17.40 9.91
CA ALA A 672 0.72 18.57 10.19
C ALA A 672 0.66 18.97 11.67
N LYS A 673 -0.54 18.95 12.27
CA LYS A 673 -0.76 19.25 13.69
C LYS A 673 -0.07 18.26 14.63
N ASP A 674 -0.15 16.96 14.35
CA ASP A 674 0.40 15.92 15.22
C ASP A 674 1.92 15.78 15.08
N SER A 675 2.47 15.98 13.87
CA SER A 675 3.91 15.93 13.61
C SER A 675 4.67 17.22 13.92
N GLY A 676 3.99 18.38 13.88
CA GLY A 676 4.61 19.70 13.96
C GLY A 676 5.31 20.16 12.68
N HIS A 677 5.31 19.36 11.62
CA HIS A 677 5.84 19.72 10.31
C HIS A 677 4.77 20.40 9.44
N ALA A 678 5.20 21.27 8.52
CA ALA A 678 4.31 21.85 7.53
C ALA A 678 4.01 20.84 6.40
N LEU A 679 2.88 21.03 5.72
CA LEU A 679 2.59 20.31 4.48
C LEU A 679 3.42 20.95 3.34
N GLU A 680 4.32 20.19 2.71
CA GLU A 680 5.11 20.70 1.57
C GLU A 680 4.41 20.43 0.23
N SER A 681 4.06 19.17 -0.01
CA SER A 681 3.48 18.69 -1.26
C SER A 681 2.61 17.45 -1.02
N LEU A 682 1.64 17.25 -1.91
CA LEU A 682 0.82 16.04 -1.97
C LEU A 682 1.04 15.32 -3.30
N ALA A 683 1.82 14.25 -3.29
CA ALA A 683 1.90 13.34 -4.41
C ALA A 683 0.61 12.49 -4.51
N VAL A 684 0.15 12.19 -5.72
CA VAL A 684 -1.16 11.51 -5.92
C VAL A 684 -1.12 10.43 -6.98
N ASP A 685 -1.83 9.33 -6.71
CA ASP A 685 -1.96 8.18 -7.62
C ASP A 685 -3.32 7.47 -7.43
N GLY A 686 -3.54 6.36 -8.14
CA GLY A 686 -4.82 5.64 -8.14
C GLY A 686 -5.90 6.24 -9.06
N GLY A 687 -7.02 5.52 -9.18
CA GLY A 687 -8.04 5.74 -10.21
C GLY A 687 -8.74 7.11 -10.19
N LEU A 688 -9.05 7.69 -9.01
CA LEU A 688 -9.71 9.00 -8.97
C LEU A 688 -8.73 10.15 -9.24
N SER A 689 -7.42 9.95 -9.09
CA SER A 689 -6.42 10.97 -9.42
C SER A 689 -6.43 11.37 -10.89
N ASN A 690 -7.00 10.53 -11.77
CA ASN A 690 -7.23 10.80 -13.19
C ASN A 690 -8.17 12.00 -13.45
N SER A 691 -9.03 12.36 -12.49
CA SER A 691 -9.89 13.53 -12.60
C SER A 691 -9.07 14.80 -12.34
N ASP A 692 -8.70 15.51 -13.41
CA ASP A 692 -8.05 16.82 -13.34
C ASP A 692 -8.85 17.81 -12.47
N LEU A 693 -10.18 17.74 -12.56
CA LEU A 693 -11.11 18.51 -11.74
C LEU A 693 -10.96 18.21 -10.24
N CYS A 694 -10.85 16.94 -9.87
CA CYS A 694 -10.64 16.50 -8.50
C CYS A 694 -9.26 16.92 -7.98
N MET A 695 -8.21 16.82 -8.82
CA MET A 695 -6.84 17.18 -8.40
C MET A 695 -6.64 18.69 -8.28
N GLN A 696 -7.27 19.50 -9.15
CA GLN A 696 -7.33 20.95 -8.97
C GLN A 696 -8.13 21.33 -7.72
N SER A 697 -9.30 20.71 -7.51
CA SER A 697 -10.10 20.92 -6.29
C SER A 697 -9.32 20.54 -5.03
N GLN A 698 -8.49 19.49 -5.09
CA GLN A 698 -7.60 19.10 -3.99
C GLN A 698 -6.52 20.16 -3.73
N ALA A 699 -5.85 20.68 -4.76
CA ALA A 699 -4.85 21.73 -4.61
C ALA A 699 -5.47 23.00 -4.02
N ASP A 700 -6.63 23.43 -4.53
CA ASP A 700 -7.39 24.57 -4.03
C ASP A 700 -7.79 24.38 -2.55
N ILE A 701 -8.45 23.28 -2.21
CA ILE A 701 -8.99 23.03 -0.86
C ILE A 701 -7.86 22.89 0.16
N SER A 702 -6.81 22.13 -0.14
CA SER A 702 -5.68 21.89 0.78
C SER A 702 -4.74 23.11 0.89
N GLY A 703 -4.67 23.94 -0.14
CA GLY A 703 -3.76 25.10 -0.20
C GLY A 703 -2.28 24.74 -0.49
N ILE A 704 -2.01 23.54 -1.01
CA ILE A 704 -0.66 23.03 -1.34
C ILE A 704 -0.60 22.51 -2.78
N ARG A 705 0.62 22.32 -3.31
CA ARG A 705 0.84 21.68 -4.61
C ARG A 705 0.38 20.23 -4.60
N VAL A 706 -0.30 19.81 -5.66
CA VAL A 706 -0.71 18.42 -5.91
C VAL A 706 0.04 17.90 -7.14
N ASP A 707 0.73 16.77 -6.99
CA ASP A 707 1.72 16.25 -7.93
C ASP A 707 1.33 14.87 -8.46
N ARG A 708 0.82 14.79 -9.69
CA ARG A 708 0.42 13.53 -10.33
C ARG A 708 1.46 13.07 -11.35
N PRO A 709 2.21 11.97 -11.13
CA PRO A 709 3.13 11.42 -12.13
C PRO A 709 2.37 10.89 -13.36
N ALA A 710 3.08 10.72 -14.49
CA ALA A 710 2.52 10.07 -15.67
C ALA A 710 2.44 8.55 -15.49
N MET A 711 3.49 7.95 -14.92
CA MET A 711 3.53 6.55 -14.52
C MET A 711 2.82 6.40 -13.17
N ARG A 712 1.78 5.56 -13.12
CA ARG A 712 0.81 5.48 -12.00
C ARG A 712 0.99 4.28 -11.08
N GLU A 713 1.85 3.35 -11.45
CA GLU A 713 2.15 2.11 -10.70
C GLU A 713 3.19 2.39 -9.60
N THR A 714 3.00 3.48 -8.85
CA THR A 714 3.92 3.99 -7.82
C THR A 714 4.14 2.99 -6.69
N THR A 715 3.12 2.21 -6.34
CA THR A 715 3.22 1.05 -5.44
C THR A 715 4.33 0.09 -5.89
N ALA A 716 4.31 -0.37 -7.14
CA ALA A 716 5.30 -1.29 -7.68
C ALA A 716 6.69 -0.63 -7.84
N LEU A 717 6.73 0.63 -8.28
CA LEU A 717 7.99 1.37 -8.36
C LEU A 717 8.70 1.47 -7.00
N GLY A 718 7.95 1.61 -5.89
CA GLY A 718 8.55 1.65 -4.55
C GLY A 718 9.31 0.38 -4.16
N ALA A 719 8.80 -0.79 -4.52
CA ALA A 719 9.44 -2.07 -4.25
C ALA A 719 10.62 -2.31 -5.21
N ALA A 720 10.50 -1.88 -6.47
CA ALA A 720 11.63 -1.85 -7.40
C ALA A 720 12.76 -0.95 -6.88
N ILE A 721 12.44 0.25 -6.36
CA ILE A 721 13.40 1.15 -5.71
C ILE A 721 14.08 0.46 -4.52
N ALA A 722 13.33 -0.20 -3.64
CA ALA A 722 13.90 -0.91 -2.49
C ALA A 722 14.88 -2.02 -2.93
N ALA A 723 14.50 -2.84 -3.91
CA ALA A 723 15.37 -3.89 -4.45
C ALA A 723 16.60 -3.32 -5.19
N GLY A 724 16.43 -2.24 -5.95
CA GLY A 724 17.52 -1.57 -6.65
C GLY A 724 18.51 -0.88 -5.71
N LEU A 725 18.03 -0.25 -4.63
CA LEU A 725 18.87 0.32 -3.56
C LEU A 725 19.66 -0.77 -2.83
N ALA A 726 19.08 -1.96 -2.60
CA ALA A 726 19.80 -3.08 -2.02
C ALA A 726 20.95 -3.56 -2.92
N LEU A 727 20.69 -3.68 -4.23
CA LEU A 727 21.57 -4.30 -5.22
C LEU A 727 22.57 -3.34 -5.90
N GLY A 728 22.41 -2.02 -5.73
CA GLY A 728 23.28 -1.01 -6.35
C GLY A 728 22.87 -0.61 -7.78
N VAL A 729 21.58 -0.69 -8.10
CA VAL A 729 20.99 -0.07 -9.31
C VAL A 729 20.90 1.45 -9.12
N TRP A 730 20.63 1.87 -7.89
CA TRP A 730 20.80 3.22 -7.38
C TRP A 730 21.66 3.11 -6.11
N ASP A 731 22.64 4.01 -5.93
CA ASP A 731 23.55 3.96 -4.78
C ASP A 731 22.94 4.72 -3.59
N GLU A 732 22.36 5.88 -3.87
CA GLU A 732 21.81 6.81 -2.87
C GLU A 732 20.39 7.27 -3.22
N LEU A 733 19.65 7.82 -2.24
CA LEU A 733 18.31 8.40 -2.49
C LEU A 733 18.39 9.63 -3.42
N GLU A 734 19.57 10.26 -3.48
CA GLU A 734 19.94 11.30 -4.42
C GLU A 734 19.77 10.89 -5.89
N ASP A 735 20.09 9.65 -6.27
CA ASP A 735 19.93 9.15 -7.66
C ASP A 735 18.44 9.14 -8.08
N LEU A 736 17.56 8.83 -7.13
CA LEU A 736 16.11 8.69 -7.35
C LEU A 736 15.43 10.03 -7.65
N LYS A 737 16.11 11.17 -7.50
CA LYS A 737 15.52 12.50 -7.73
C LYS A 737 14.95 12.65 -9.14
N HIS A 738 15.52 11.97 -10.14
CA HIS A 738 15.09 12.01 -11.54
C HIS A 738 14.12 10.88 -11.94
N VAL A 739 13.94 9.87 -11.08
CA VAL A 739 13.01 8.76 -11.32
C VAL A 739 11.56 9.28 -11.36
N ASN A 740 10.76 8.77 -12.31
CA ASN A 740 9.34 9.11 -12.46
C ASN A 740 9.02 10.63 -12.59
N GLN A 741 9.97 11.43 -13.10
CA GLN A 741 9.72 12.86 -13.39
C GLN A 741 8.93 13.08 -14.70
N SER A 742 9.06 12.18 -15.67
CA SER A 742 8.49 12.30 -17.01
C SER A 742 6.98 12.51 -17.01
N GLY A 743 6.51 13.53 -17.74
CA GLY A 743 5.08 13.81 -17.96
C GLY A 743 4.26 14.19 -16.70
N ARG A 744 4.91 14.45 -15.56
CA ARG A 744 4.24 14.81 -14.29
C ARG A 744 3.37 16.06 -14.44
N LYS A 745 2.11 15.98 -14.04
CA LYS A 745 1.19 17.13 -13.99
C LYS A 745 1.12 17.68 -12.58
N ILE A 746 1.45 18.96 -12.44
CA ILE A 746 1.40 19.71 -11.19
C ILE A 746 0.14 20.58 -11.19
N PHE A 747 -0.64 20.51 -10.11
CA PHE A 747 -1.79 21.37 -9.86
C PHE A 747 -1.45 22.31 -8.71
N THR A 748 -1.55 23.61 -8.94
CA THR A 748 -1.28 24.66 -7.93
C THR A 748 -2.59 25.25 -7.42
N PRO A 749 -2.68 25.66 -6.14
CA PRO A 749 -3.85 26.36 -5.62
C PRO A 749 -4.17 27.62 -6.45
N SER A 750 -5.43 27.74 -6.86
CA SER A 750 -5.95 28.79 -7.74
C SER A 750 -7.05 29.64 -7.07
N LEU A 751 -7.73 29.10 -6.06
CA LEU A 751 -8.75 29.80 -5.29
C LEU A 751 -8.16 30.58 -4.10
N GLU A 752 -8.74 31.74 -3.79
CA GLU A 752 -8.39 32.51 -2.61
C GLU A 752 -8.67 31.73 -1.31
N LYS A 753 -7.75 31.82 -0.35
CA LYS A 753 -7.83 31.10 0.93
C LYS A 753 -9.13 31.39 1.70
N GLU A 754 -9.68 32.60 1.63
CA GLU A 754 -10.94 32.92 2.32
C GLU A 754 -12.12 32.14 1.73
N LYS A 755 -12.11 31.84 0.41
CA LYS A 755 -13.13 31.01 -0.24
C LYS A 755 -12.99 29.55 0.19
N THR A 756 -11.77 29.01 0.24
CA THR A 756 -11.53 27.60 0.58
C THR A 756 -11.71 27.34 2.09
N ASP A 757 -11.34 28.28 2.96
CA ASP A 757 -11.69 28.28 4.38
C ASP A 757 -13.22 28.27 4.61
N LYS A 758 -13.99 29.00 3.78
CA LYS A 758 -15.48 28.99 3.84
C LYS A 758 -16.06 27.66 3.34
N MET A 759 -15.51 27.09 2.27
CA MET A 759 -15.91 25.78 1.75
C MET A 759 -15.68 24.68 2.79
N PHE A 760 -14.49 24.63 3.41
CA PHE A 760 -14.17 23.63 4.41
C PHE A 760 -15.01 23.76 5.68
N LYS A 761 -15.26 24.97 6.20
CA LYS A 761 -16.17 25.18 7.34
C LYS A 761 -17.60 24.70 7.08
N LYS A 762 -18.07 24.81 5.85
CA LYS A 762 -19.39 24.30 5.44
C LYS A 762 -19.41 22.77 5.34
N TRP A 763 -18.30 22.17 4.94
CA TRP A 763 -18.09 20.72 5.04
C TRP A 763 -18.10 20.25 6.51
N GLU A 764 -17.33 20.88 7.39
CA GLU A 764 -17.30 20.54 8.82
C GLU A 764 -18.68 20.66 9.48
N GLN A 765 -19.45 21.71 9.13
CA GLN A 765 -20.84 21.85 9.56
C GLN A 765 -21.71 20.67 9.09
N ALA A 766 -21.57 20.24 7.83
CA ALA A 766 -22.32 19.11 7.30
C ALA A 766 -21.93 17.78 7.97
N VAL A 767 -20.64 17.57 8.27
CA VAL A 767 -20.16 16.40 9.02
C VAL A 767 -20.78 16.33 10.40
N GLU A 768 -20.73 17.42 11.18
CA GLU A 768 -21.32 17.45 12.53
C GLU A 768 -22.85 17.24 12.47
N MET A 769 -23.53 17.78 11.45
CA MET A 769 -24.96 17.56 11.22
C MET A 769 -25.33 16.13 10.76
N SER A 770 -24.37 15.26 10.44
CA SER A 770 -24.61 13.86 10.03
C SER A 770 -24.51 12.83 11.17
N ARG A 771 -24.15 13.29 12.38
CA ARG A 771 -23.90 12.46 13.57
C ARG A 771 -25.18 12.07 14.30
N GLY A 772 -25.11 11.02 15.11
CA GLY A 772 -26.22 10.53 15.94
C GLY A 772 -27.43 10.06 15.13
N TRP A 773 -27.20 9.64 13.88
CA TRP A 773 -28.22 9.19 12.94
C TRP A 773 -28.60 7.73 13.19
N VAL A 774 -27.61 6.83 13.27
CA VAL A 774 -27.82 5.44 13.70
C VAL A 774 -28.07 5.41 15.21
N ARG A 775 -29.08 4.63 15.64
CA ARG A 775 -29.40 4.43 17.06
C ARG A 775 -29.95 3.02 17.27
N ASP A 776 -29.29 2.24 18.12
CA ASP A 776 -29.58 0.83 18.46
C ASP A 776 -30.96 0.58 19.14
N THR A 777 -31.83 1.58 19.18
CA THR A 777 -33.10 1.60 19.93
C THR A 777 -34.30 1.99 19.05
N LEU A 778 -34.13 1.98 17.72
CA LEU A 778 -35.14 2.40 16.74
C LEU A 778 -35.35 1.42 15.56
N GLU A 779 -34.79 0.21 15.64
CA GLU A 779 -35.11 -0.93 14.75
C GLU A 779 -36.11 -1.89 15.42
#